data_AF-A0A954JYD0-F1
#
_entry.id   AF-A0A954JYD0-F1
#
_cell.length_a   1.000
_cell.length_b   1.000
_cell.length_c   1.000
_cell.angle_alpha   90.00
_cell.angle_beta   90.00
_cell.angle_gamma   90.00
#
_symmetry.space_group_name_H-M   'P 1'
#
loop_
_entity.id
_entity.type
_entity.pdbx_description
1 polymer ?
#
loop_
_entity_poly.entity_id
_entity_poly.type
_entity_poly.pdbx_seq_one_letter_code
_entity_poly.pdbx_strand_id
1 'polypeptide(L)'
;MLIGHQRRANRIGSRAPGLYVGNVSSRVERVEDRTLLSGSDNFAGRTNLGSVISTTDTGTNVGFSGEPGEITQSGTINSAWWSWTAPSNGTLVVDTNGSSFDTFLTLATGSAVNALNPVAQDDDGGDGLQSLITASVTSGVEYQIAVDGFNTDTGSITLNLAFVSFGTEDFGDAPTAAQSGFASSYPTLLADNGAQHTPLAGFTIGSEIDTEADGQPSAAANLDDTGGTPNDEDGVNFIGTPTLGSPGSVAVFVTNTAGVTNPHLDVWIDFDRDGDWDEVNEHIFTGAAVAGTNTVNFTVPGTASPGLTFARFRLYDGTTPLAVTGLVANGEVEDHSLSIVTAGTWQSQGPSPTINAQLDVPPDDQVGGAIQAIAPHPTDSDILYIGAVNGGIWKTTNATAANPNWTPLTDGLPSLSIGAISFDPTDGTNQTLLAGTGRWSNFGLRGDDEVGLYYSTNGGSTWTHFNNSILQNETFSAVAARGTTMLAASADNSLFRSTTGGGSWTDISGTNGLASGPVYDLVGDPGNSNRLYAAVGGSAGGIFRTDDAGATWTSVNSGITGVGSSTNYMRLAIHNNAGNNVVYAAIVNSGVLNGVFRSANQGSLWTAMDVPAIHPGAQGRPNTSLAADPTDPNIVFIGGDRPSTNVMRGDASLASGSQFATVTAGNANNSTPHADTRHMIFDADGNLLESDDGGIYRLTTPNVPATRIWGSVNGNLQVMEVHDVSYDPLTNIIMTGTQDNGTHIQLSSGSLVWERINGGDGGDVAIDSVTLAGSGHSYRYLSSQNLGGFRRLEYDSANNFIASVSIDTSTITDAQFVTPIELNAIDPSRMLFGGVSNLYESTNITAASPTITNIGGAGANRNAMVYGGTSASVPNADLVYVGVGNQVYKRTTSGGAITATSALPSGASTIVDVAIDSSEWMTVFAIDSNQIFMSVNAGSNWTDITGNLTSVSSTDFRTIEFVPGATEDSIVVGTRSGVFQAHVSNPSSWVMVGLGLPDVLVFDLEYDPTDDLLVAATLGRGVWTFPNASAVLGGAPPTAEDFGDAPSLAQSGFANSYPVTLADDGARHAATGPTLGTERDSEADGVPSANADADDITGGTDDEDGVTFATTLIASSLGVATGSVSVNLQNPDALSNQLDAWIDFNRDGIWSPSEQIFTNFSLGTT
;
A
#
# COMPACT_ATOMS: atom_id res chain seq x y z
N MET A 1 21.23 -17.43 51.82
CA MET A 1 21.45 -17.40 53.28
C MET A 1 20.11 -17.74 53.95
N LEU A 2 20.07 -18.54 55.02
CA LEU A 2 18.83 -18.80 55.82
C LEU A 2 18.48 -17.52 56.64
N ILE A 3 17.36 -17.26 57.34
CA ILE A 3 16.31 -18.00 58.11
C ILE A 3 15.04 -17.09 58.10
N GLY A 4 13.76 -17.47 58.30
CA GLY A 4 13.08 -18.77 58.53
C GLY A 4 12.00 -18.73 59.66
N HIS A 5 10.85 -19.41 59.45
CA HIS A 5 9.80 -19.80 60.44
C HIS A 5 8.98 -18.76 61.28
N GLN A 6 7.74 -18.54 60.85
CA GLN A 6 6.45 -18.97 61.48
C GLN A 6 5.93 -18.56 62.90
N ARG A 7 4.60 -18.26 62.91
CA ARG A 7 3.53 -18.43 63.96
C ARG A 7 3.50 -17.55 65.24
N ARG A 8 2.34 -16.90 65.51
CA ARG A 8 1.24 -17.38 66.41
C ARG A 8 0.02 -16.40 66.46
N ALA A 9 -1.11 -16.84 67.03
CA ALA A 9 -2.47 -16.27 66.88
C ALA A 9 -3.08 -15.61 68.16
N ASN A 10 -4.39 -15.23 68.08
CA ASN A 10 -5.37 -14.92 69.17
C ASN A 10 -5.36 -13.52 69.83
N ARG A 11 -6.47 -12.91 70.35
CA ARG A 11 -7.97 -13.05 70.17
C ARG A 11 -8.74 -11.99 71.06
N ILE A 12 -9.98 -11.58 70.70
CA ILE A 12 -11.05 -10.92 71.55
C ILE A 12 -10.75 -9.46 72.05
N GLY A 13 -11.71 -8.51 72.20
CA GLY A 13 -13.15 -8.44 71.84
C GLY A 13 -14.05 -7.59 72.82
N SER A 14 -15.36 -7.47 72.52
CA SER A 14 -16.47 -6.80 73.28
C SER A 14 -16.63 -5.25 73.13
N ARG A 15 -17.81 -4.60 73.32
CA ARG A 15 -19.09 -4.99 73.99
C ARG A 15 -20.32 -4.15 73.50
N ALA A 16 -21.56 -4.61 73.77
CA ALA A 16 -22.87 -3.94 73.47
C ALA A 16 -23.82 -3.96 74.70
N PRO A 17 -24.96 -3.19 74.76
CA PRO A 17 -26.30 -3.78 74.44
C PRO A 17 -27.53 -2.83 74.12
N GLY A 18 -28.61 -3.37 73.53
CA GLY A 18 -30.03 -3.08 73.89
C GLY A 18 -30.95 -2.31 72.89
N LEU A 19 -32.30 -2.41 72.91
CA LEU A 19 -33.24 -3.35 73.59
C LEU A 19 -34.71 -3.21 73.09
N TYR A 20 -35.56 -4.26 73.27
CA TYR A 20 -37.05 -4.41 73.16
C TYR A 20 -37.61 -5.10 71.90
N VAL A 21 -38.60 -6.03 71.91
CA VAL A 21 -39.11 -7.13 72.78
C VAL A 21 -40.55 -7.47 72.31
N GLY A 22 -40.88 -8.76 72.12
CA GLY A 22 -42.27 -9.22 71.90
C GLY A 22 -42.37 -10.75 71.82
N ASN A 23 -43.14 -11.38 72.72
CA ASN A 23 -43.23 -12.85 72.86
C ASN A 23 -44.66 -13.39 72.66
N VAL A 24 -44.80 -14.54 72.00
CA VAL A 24 -45.78 -15.60 72.32
C VAL A 24 -45.06 -16.97 72.13
N SER A 25 -45.58 -18.04 72.74
CA SER A 25 -44.89 -19.34 72.91
C SER A 25 -45.77 -20.53 72.53
N SER A 26 -45.14 -21.72 72.43
CA SER A 26 -45.69 -23.05 72.11
C SER A 26 -45.99 -23.29 70.61
N ARG A 27 -45.93 -24.53 70.11
CA ARG A 27 -45.93 -25.84 70.80
C ARG A 27 -45.12 -26.87 70.01
N VAL A 28 -44.25 -27.63 70.68
CA VAL A 28 -43.66 -28.84 70.09
C VAL A 28 -44.71 -29.96 70.10
N GLU A 29 -45.12 -30.44 68.93
CA GLU A 29 -45.73 -31.76 68.79
C GLU A 29 -44.71 -32.71 68.17
N ARG A 30 -44.38 -33.75 68.94
CA ARG A 30 -43.57 -34.89 68.51
C ARG A 30 -44.50 -35.86 67.79
N VAL A 31 -44.32 -36.00 66.47
CA VAL A 31 -44.84 -37.15 65.73
C VAL A 31 -43.65 -38.05 65.45
N GLU A 32 -43.69 -39.27 65.97
CA GLU A 32 -42.71 -40.29 65.68
C GLU A 32 -43.09 -41.02 64.39
N ASP A 33 -42.07 -41.57 63.73
CA ASP A 33 -42.13 -42.67 62.76
C ASP A 33 -43.39 -42.76 61.89
N ARG A 34 -43.23 -42.34 60.63
CA ARG A 34 -44.08 -42.83 59.55
C ARG A 34 -43.25 -43.28 58.35
N THR A 35 -42.93 -44.58 58.38
CA THR A 35 -42.81 -45.48 57.21
C THR A 35 -41.79 -45.11 56.14
N LEU A 36 -40.82 -46.02 55.96
CA LEU A 36 -39.98 -46.17 54.76
C LEU A 36 -40.75 -45.80 53.47
N LEU A 37 -40.19 -44.87 52.69
CA LEU A 37 -40.73 -44.48 51.39
C LEU A 37 -40.39 -45.53 50.33
N SER A 38 -41.16 -46.61 50.25
CA SER A 38 -41.14 -47.57 49.13
C SER A 38 -41.82 -46.98 47.87
N GLY A 39 -41.54 -45.72 47.57
CA GLY A 39 -42.08 -44.97 46.44
C GLY A 39 -41.00 -44.76 45.38
N SER A 40 -39.88 -44.15 45.80
CA SER A 40 -38.70 -43.88 44.96
C SER A 40 -37.91 -45.14 44.56
N ASP A 41 -38.24 -46.30 45.14
CA ASP A 41 -37.83 -47.66 44.71
C ASP A 41 -38.35 -48.02 43.30
N ASN A 42 -39.35 -47.31 42.80
CA ASN A 42 -39.88 -47.47 41.44
C ASN A 42 -39.85 -46.10 40.75
N PHE A 43 -39.46 -46.05 39.48
CA PHE A 43 -39.44 -44.85 38.64
C PHE A 43 -40.81 -44.15 38.58
N ALA A 44 -41.89 -44.93 38.67
CA ALA A 44 -43.27 -44.42 38.71
C ALA A 44 -43.66 -43.73 40.04
N GLY A 45 -42.87 -43.92 41.11
CA GLY A 45 -43.06 -43.32 42.43
C GLY A 45 -41.95 -42.34 42.85
N ARG A 46 -41.11 -41.92 41.90
CA ARG A 46 -39.99 -40.99 42.08
C ARG A 46 -40.37 -39.66 42.74
N THR A 47 -39.45 -39.09 43.51
CA THR A 47 -39.66 -37.83 44.23
C THR A 47 -39.46 -36.63 43.29
N ASN A 48 -40.54 -35.93 42.92
CA ASN A 48 -40.47 -34.73 42.10
C ASN A 48 -40.03 -33.51 42.95
N LEU A 49 -38.91 -32.89 42.58
CA LEU A 49 -38.29 -31.71 43.21
C LEU A 49 -38.78 -30.38 42.60
N GLY A 50 -39.60 -30.43 41.54
CA GLY A 50 -40.04 -29.26 40.78
C GLY A 50 -38.89 -28.55 40.04
N SER A 51 -38.96 -27.23 39.96
CA SER A 51 -37.98 -26.36 39.29
C SER A 51 -37.20 -25.50 40.28
N VAL A 52 -36.72 -26.12 41.36
CA VAL A 52 -35.93 -25.43 42.39
C VAL A 52 -34.50 -25.16 41.92
N ILE A 53 -34.01 -23.93 42.11
CA ILE A 53 -32.63 -23.56 41.75
C ILE A 53 -31.57 -24.09 42.73
N SER A 54 -31.97 -24.53 43.91
CA SER A 54 -31.16 -25.37 44.80
C SER A 54 -32.03 -26.11 45.81
N THR A 55 -31.60 -27.31 46.23
CA THR A 55 -32.21 -28.08 47.31
C THR A 55 -31.24 -29.13 47.87
N THR A 56 -31.52 -29.61 49.09
CA THR A 56 -30.98 -30.87 49.62
C THR A 56 -32.17 -31.74 50.02
N ASP A 57 -32.25 -32.96 49.49
CA ASP A 57 -33.23 -33.97 49.87
C ASP A 57 -32.55 -35.25 50.41
N THR A 58 -33.32 -36.15 51.02
CA THR A 58 -32.78 -37.35 51.70
C THR A 58 -33.60 -38.60 51.41
N GLY A 59 -32.93 -39.71 51.14
CA GLY A 59 -33.54 -41.00 50.81
C GLY A 59 -32.76 -42.20 51.35
N THR A 60 -32.98 -43.37 50.76
CA THR A 60 -32.23 -44.60 51.00
C THR A 60 -32.46 -45.59 49.86
N ASN A 61 -31.48 -46.43 49.56
CA ASN A 61 -31.62 -47.59 48.66
C ASN A 61 -31.62 -48.94 49.42
N VAL A 62 -31.69 -48.93 50.76
CA VAL A 62 -31.57 -50.14 51.59
C VAL A 62 -32.78 -51.06 51.40
N GLY A 63 -32.60 -52.10 50.59
CA GLY A 63 -33.63 -53.10 50.28
C GLY A 63 -34.55 -52.72 49.12
N PHE A 64 -34.14 -51.77 48.28
CA PHE A 64 -34.77 -51.48 46.99
C PHE A 64 -34.42 -52.55 45.94
N SER A 65 -35.04 -52.53 44.76
CA SER A 65 -34.73 -53.47 43.68
C SER A 65 -35.06 -52.94 42.27
N GLY A 66 -34.06 -52.93 41.38
CA GLY A 66 -34.16 -52.34 40.05
C GLY A 66 -35.25 -52.93 39.14
N GLU A 67 -35.92 -52.04 38.39
CA GLU A 67 -37.01 -52.34 37.47
C GLU A 67 -36.53 -52.88 36.10
N PRO A 68 -37.32 -53.74 35.43
CA PRO A 68 -37.02 -54.21 34.07
C PRO A 68 -37.04 -53.08 33.02
N GLY A 69 -35.85 -52.53 32.74
CA GLY A 69 -35.65 -51.51 31.71
C GLY A 69 -34.76 -50.34 32.16
N GLU A 70 -34.37 -50.27 33.42
CA GLU A 70 -33.46 -49.22 33.91
C GLU A 70 -32.15 -49.12 33.13
N ILE A 71 -31.61 -47.90 33.06
CA ILE A 71 -30.24 -47.63 32.62
C ILE A 71 -29.31 -48.46 33.52
N THR A 72 -28.32 -49.12 32.91
CA THR A 72 -27.39 -49.98 33.64
C THR A 72 -26.50 -49.15 34.56
N GLN A 73 -26.67 -49.32 35.87
CA GLN A 73 -25.80 -48.74 36.90
C GLN A 73 -24.73 -49.75 37.34
N SER A 74 -23.85 -49.37 38.26
CA SER A 74 -22.73 -50.22 38.70
C SER A 74 -23.20 -51.45 39.49
N GLY A 75 -23.44 -52.57 38.79
CA GLY A 75 -23.60 -53.89 39.40
C GLY A 75 -25.04 -54.31 39.70
N THR A 76 -25.41 -54.40 40.97
CA THR A 76 -26.74 -54.85 41.42
C THR A 76 -27.63 -53.64 41.64
N ILE A 77 -28.61 -53.44 40.77
CA ILE A 77 -29.45 -52.23 40.77
C ILE A 77 -30.41 -52.20 41.98
N ASN A 78 -30.34 -51.16 42.81
CA ASN A 78 -31.24 -50.84 43.93
C ASN A 78 -31.64 -49.34 43.90
N SER A 79 -31.65 -48.74 42.73
CA SER A 79 -31.75 -47.29 42.51
C SER A 79 -32.93 -46.61 43.23
N ALA A 80 -32.66 -45.40 43.75
CA ALA A 80 -33.66 -44.48 44.28
C ALA A 80 -33.85 -43.31 43.30
N TRP A 81 -35.10 -43.00 42.96
CA TRP A 81 -35.45 -42.06 41.89
C TRP A 81 -36.03 -40.71 42.37
N TRP A 82 -35.59 -39.65 41.69
CA TRP A 82 -36.10 -38.28 41.75
C TRP A 82 -36.41 -37.74 40.33
N SER A 83 -37.14 -36.63 40.24
CA SER A 83 -37.22 -35.83 39.02
C SER A 83 -37.15 -34.32 39.29
N TRP A 84 -36.64 -33.57 38.33
CA TRP A 84 -36.45 -32.11 38.41
C TRP A 84 -36.65 -31.49 37.02
N THR A 85 -37.29 -30.33 36.95
CA THR A 85 -37.61 -29.65 35.67
C THR A 85 -36.85 -28.33 35.57
N ALA A 86 -36.03 -28.16 34.54
CA ALA A 86 -35.18 -26.97 34.42
C ALA A 86 -36.01 -25.67 34.33
N PRO A 87 -35.76 -24.65 35.17
CA PRO A 87 -36.51 -23.38 35.15
C PRO A 87 -36.09 -22.45 33.99
N SER A 88 -34.88 -22.64 33.45
CA SER A 88 -34.32 -21.94 32.28
C SER A 88 -33.25 -22.84 31.65
N ASN A 89 -32.61 -22.38 30.56
CA ASN A 89 -31.31 -22.94 30.17
C ASN A 89 -30.28 -22.62 31.26
N GLY A 90 -29.29 -23.50 31.47
CA GLY A 90 -28.25 -23.31 32.48
C GLY A 90 -27.44 -24.57 32.76
N THR A 91 -26.57 -24.49 33.76
CA THR A 91 -25.80 -25.63 34.29
C THR A 91 -26.45 -26.19 35.55
N LEU A 92 -26.70 -27.49 35.56
CA LEU A 92 -27.14 -28.26 36.73
C LEU A 92 -25.94 -28.98 37.34
N VAL A 93 -25.74 -28.82 38.65
CA VAL A 93 -24.81 -29.61 39.47
C VAL A 93 -25.64 -30.46 40.44
N VAL A 94 -25.34 -31.76 40.50
CA VAL A 94 -25.97 -32.69 41.44
C VAL A 94 -24.88 -33.50 42.12
N ASP A 95 -24.92 -33.59 43.44
CA ASP A 95 -23.95 -34.33 44.24
C ASP A 95 -24.62 -35.14 45.36
N THR A 96 -23.94 -36.18 45.83
CA THR A 96 -24.46 -37.07 46.88
C THR A 96 -23.77 -36.91 48.25
N ASN A 97 -23.01 -35.84 48.46
CA ASN A 97 -22.20 -35.61 49.66
C ASN A 97 -23.05 -35.62 50.93
N GLY A 98 -22.66 -36.46 51.89
CA GLY A 98 -23.44 -36.75 53.11
C GLY A 98 -24.16 -38.10 53.08
N SER A 99 -24.20 -38.77 51.93
CA SER A 99 -24.62 -40.18 51.84
C SER A 99 -23.72 -41.10 52.68
N SER A 100 -24.26 -42.23 53.16
CA SER A 100 -23.58 -43.11 54.13
C SER A 100 -22.84 -44.30 53.52
N PHE A 101 -22.65 -44.30 52.20
CA PHE A 101 -22.18 -45.44 51.41
C PHE A 101 -21.56 -44.95 50.09
N ASP A 102 -20.96 -45.88 49.35
CA ASP A 102 -20.35 -45.70 48.04
C ASP A 102 -21.45 -45.64 46.96
N THR A 103 -21.60 -44.50 46.28
CA THR A 103 -22.77 -44.18 45.42
C THR A 103 -22.52 -44.33 43.93
N PHE A 104 -23.59 -44.47 43.16
CA PHE A 104 -23.58 -44.25 41.70
C PHE A 104 -24.72 -43.27 41.35
N LEU A 105 -24.42 -42.20 40.64
CA LEU A 105 -25.35 -41.12 40.31
C LEU A 105 -25.59 -41.08 38.80
N THR A 106 -26.86 -40.98 38.39
CA THR A 106 -27.28 -40.91 36.98
C THR A 106 -28.29 -39.77 36.79
N LEU A 107 -28.05 -38.94 35.77
CA LEU A 107 -29.01 -37.98 35.22
C LEU A 107 -29.43 -38.44 33.82
N ALA A 108 -30.74 -38.44 33.55
CA ALA A 108 -31.30 -38.87 32.27
C ALA A 108 -32.51 -38.01 31.86
N THR A 109 -32.88 -38.05 30.59
CA THR A 109 -34.16 -37.52 30.08
C THR A 109 -35.08 -38.67 29.65
N GLY A 110 -36.39 -38.42 29.60
CA GLY A 110 -37.40 -39.40 29.19
C GLY A 110 -38.51 -39.58 30.23
N SER A 111 -39.59 -40.27 29.84
CA SER A 111 -40.84 -40.33 30.61
C SER A 111 -41.26 -41.74 31.06
N ALA A 112 -40.48 -42.77 30.70
CA ALA A 112 -40.67 -44.15 31.13
C ALA A 112 -39.31 -44.82 31.35
N VAL A 113 -39.20 -45.66 32.38
CA VAL A 113 -37.93 -46.26 32.84
C VAL A 113 -37.16 -47.00 31.74
N ASN A 114 -37.88 -47.68 30.84
CA ASN A 114 -37.35 -48.46 29.73
C ASN A 114 -37.10 -47.63 28.44
N ALA A 115 -37.15 -46.30 28.55
CA ALA A 115 -37.00 -45.33 27.46
C ALA A 115 -36.34 -44.03 27.97
N LEU A 116 -35.36 -44.17 28.87
CA LEU A 116 -34.52 -43.08 29.37
C LEU A 116 -33.24 -42.94 28.56
N ASN A 117 -32.87 -41.72 28.22
CA ASN A 117 -31.60 -41.37 27.58
C ASN A 117 -30.67 -40.75 28.64
N PRO A 118 -29.51 -41.36 28.96
CA PRO A 118 -28.56 -40.78 29.93
C PRO A 118 -27.99 -39.45 29.42
N VAL A 119 -27.73 -38.55 30.35
CA VAL A 119 -27.14 -37.21 30.13
C VAL A 119 -25.78 -37.11 30.81
N ALA A 120 -25.68 -37.56 32.07
CA ALA A 120 -24.43 -37.66 32.83
C ALA A 120 -24.52 -38.81 33.84
N GLN A 121 -23.38 -39.46 34.13
CA GLN A 121 -23.25 -40.52 35.13
C GLN A 121 -21.88 -40.41 35.82
N ASP A 122 -21.82 -40.72 37.12
CA ASP A 122 -20.59 -40.68 37.93
C ASP A 122 -20.66 -41.67 39.13
N ASP A 123 -19.51 -42.13 39.62
CA ASP A 123 -19.36 -42.88 40.87
C ASP A 123 -18.54 -42.12 41.93
N ASP A 124 -17.26 -41.83 41.68
CA ASP A 124 -16.35 -41.16 42.63
C ASP A 124 -16.21 -39.64 42.36
N GLY A 125 -17.02 -38.82 43.03
CA GLY A 125 -17.04 -37.35 42.91
C GLY A 125 -15.83 -36.64 43.53
N GLY A 126 -14.66 -36.75 42.89
CA GLY A 126 -13.42 -36.08 43.27
C GLY A 126 -12.52 -36.93 44.17
N ASP A 127 -12.30 -36.50 45.43
CA ASP A 127 -11.43 -37.18 46.41
C ASP A 127 -12.21 -38.14 47.34
N GLY A 128 -13.46 -38.51 47.02
CA GLY A 128 -14.33 -39.28 47.94
C GLY A 128 -15.45 -40.09 47.27
N LEU A 129 -15.96 -41.07 48.04
CA LEU A 129 -16.92 -42.12 47.65
C LEU A 129 -18.38 -41.62 47.47
N GLN A 130 -18.56 -40.36 47.06
CA GLN A 130 -19.86 -39.75 46.84
C GLN A 130 -19.83 -39.02 45.49
N SER A 131 -20.70 -39.43 44.59
CA SER A 131 -20.74 -39.01 43.19
C SER A 131 -21.14 -37.54 43.02
N LEU A 132 -20.61 -36.91 41.97
CA LEU A 132 -20.81 -35.52 41.55
C LEU A 132 -20.95 -35.46 40.03
N ILE A 133 -22.05 -34.92 39.53
CA ILE A 133 -22.24 -34.61 38.10
C ILE A 133 -22.47 -33.12 37.88
N THR A 134 -22.01 -32.65 36.72
CA THR A 134 -22.29 -31.34 36.16
C THR A 134 -22.80 -31.54 34.73
N ALA A 135 -23.93 -30.91 34.37
CA ALA A 135 -24.51 -31.04 33.04
C ALA A 135 -25.24 -29.75 32.62
N SER A 136 -25.10 -29.36 31.35
CA SER A 136 -25.95 -28.35 30.73
C SER A 136 -27.38 -28.87 30.58
N VAL A 137 -28.37 -28.04 30.91
CA VAL A 137 -29.79 -28.42 30.91
C VAL A 137 -30.65 -27.38 30.20
N THR A 138 -31.69 -27.86 29.52
CA THR A 138 -32.57 -27.06 28.65
C THR A 138 -33.89 -26.73 29.36
N SER A 139 -34.33 -25.48 29.25
CA SER A 139 -35.55 -24.95 29.85
C SER A 139 -36.78 -25.84 29.63
N GLY A 140 -37.52 -26.12 30.71
CA GLY A 140 -38.78 -26.88 30.68
C GLY A 140 -38.64 -28.41 30.55
N VAL A 141 -37.44 -28.95 30.34
CA VAL A 141 -37.21 -30.40 30.28
C VAL A 141 -37.26 -31.01 31.69
N GLU A 142 -38.02 -32.10 31.89
CA GLU A 142 -37.91 -32.92 33.11
C GLU A 142 -36.75 -33.91 32.97
N TYR A 143 -35.77 -33.75 33.84
CA TYR A 143 -34.67 -34.68 34.04
C TYR A 143 -35.01 -35.64 35.19
N GLN A 144 -34.59 -36.88 35.02
CA GLN A 144 -34.75 -37.97 35.96
C GLN A 144 -33.39 -38.22 36.62
N ILE A 145 -33.35 -38.25 37.95
CA ILE A 145 -32.13 -38.46 38.73
C ILE A 145 -32.27 -39.80 39.45
N ALA A 146 -31.30 -40.68 39.28
CA ALA A 146 -31.19 -41.93 40.03
C ALA A 146 -29.93 -41.92 40.89
N VAL A 147 -30.07 -42.33 42.15
CA VAL A 147 -28.94 -42.64 43.03
C VAL A 147 -29.01 -44.11 43.43
N ASP A 148 -28.00 -44.87 43.05
CA ASP A 148 -27.78 -46.25 43.47
C ASP A 148 -26.48 -46.34 44.29
N GLY A 149 -26.03 -47.56 44.59
CA GLY A 149 -24.71 -47.81 45.15
C GLY A 149 -23.75 -48.42 44.14
N PHE A 150 -22.46 -48.21 44.37
CA PHE A 150 -21.42 -48.89 43.61
C PHE A 150 -21.41 -50.39 43.97
N ASN A 151 -21.51 -51.26 42.95
CA ASN A 151 -21.63 -52.72 43.01
C ASN A 151 -22.83 -53.30 43.80
N THR A 152 -22.84 -53.12 45.12
CA THR A 152 -23.83 -53.70 46.06
C THR A 152 -24.05 -52.85 47.31
N ASP A 153 -23.40 -51.70 47.43
CA ASP A 153 -23.45 -50.90 48.65
C ASP A 153 -24.78 -50.16 48.80
N THR A 154 -25.28 -50.07 50.03
CA THR A 154 -26.58 -49.44 50.31
C THR A 154 -26.56 -48.70 51.64
N GLY A 155 -27.29 -47.59 51.73
CA GLY A 155 -27.31 -46.74 52.92
C GLY A 155 -28.35 -45.63 52.87
N SER A 156 -28.17 -44.59 53.68
CA SER A 156 -28.95 -43.36 53.59
C SER A 156 -28.35 -42.43 52.54
N ILE A 157 -29.18 -41.91 51.66
CA ILE A 157 -28.83 -40.98 50.58
C ILE A 157 -29.04 -39.55 51.09
N THR A 158 -28.08 -38.67 50.82
CA THR A 158 -28.28 -37.22 50.76
C THR A 158 -28.08 -36.82 49.30
N LEU A 159 -29.03 -36.08 48.73
CA LEU A 159 -28.99 -35.58 47.36
C LEU A 159 -28.98 -34.05 47.40
N ASN A 160 -27.88 -33.44 46.99
CA ASN A 160 -27.73 -32.00 46.85
C ASN A 160 -27.88 -31.64 45.38
N LEU A 161 -28.61 -30.56 45.10
CA LEU A 161 -28.85 -30.04 43.77
C LEU A 161 -28.65 -28.52 43.78
N ALA A 162 -27.90 -28.01 42.81
CA ALA A 162 -27.73 -26.59 42.55
C ALA A 162 -27.80 -26.32 41.05
N PHE A 163 -28.48 -25.24 40.65
CA PHE A 163 -28.65 -24.84 39.27
C PHE A 163 -28.30 -23.36 39.10
N VAL A 164 -27.55 -23.06 38.03
CA VAL A 164 -27.17 -21.71 37.62
C VAL A 164 -27.69 -21.50 36.20
N SER A 165 -28.53 -20.48 35.99
CA SER A 165 -28.97 -20.05 34.66
C SER A 165 -27.83 -19.42 33.88
N PHE A 166 -27.75 -19.66 32.57
CA PHE A 166 -26.88 -18.88 31.67
C PHE A 166 -27.42 -17.45 31.45
N GLY A 167 -26.54 -16.56 30.98
CA GLY A 167 -26.93 -15.38 30.20
C GLY A 167 -26.24 -14.06 30.58
N THR A 168 -26.22 -13.16 29.61
CA THR A 168 -25.77 -11.75 29.68
C THR A 168 -24.27 -11.48 29.57
N GLU A 169 -23.57 -12.33 28.82
CA GLU A 169 -22.28 -12.03 28.19
C GLU A 169 -22.49 -11.96 26.67
N ASP A 170 -21.88 -10.99 25.97
CA ASP A 170 -21.77 -11.02 24.50
C ASP A 170 -20.57 -11.90 24.09
N PHE A 171 -20.67 -12.53 22.91
CA PHE A 171 -19.63 -13.39 22.34
C PHE A 171 -19.51 -13.15 20.84
N GLY A 172 -18.28 -13.07 20.32
CA GLY A 172 -18.06 -13.07 18.86
C GLY A 172 -18.46 -14.39 18.19
N ASP A 173 -18.50 -14.39 16.86
CA ASP A 173 -19.07 -15.46 16.03
C ASP A 173 -18.13 -15.97 14.90
N ALA A 174 -16.83 -15.71 14.97
CA ALA A 174 -15.88 -16.16 13.95
C ALA A 174 -15.91 -17.70 13.70
N PRO A 175 -15.72 -18.15 12.44
CA PRO A 175 -15.99 -19.52 11.99
C PRO A 175 -15.30 -20.69 12.70
N THR A 176 -15.94 -21.86 12.63
CA THR A 176 -15.20 -23.13 12.71
C THR A 176 -14.47 -23.47 11.39
N ALA A 177 -13.47 -24.34 11.46
CA ALA A 177 -12.74 -24.89 10.31
C ALA A 177 -13.65 -25.46 9.20
N ALA A 178 -14.82 -25.96 9.57
CA ALA A 178 -15.79 -26.53 8.63
C ALA A 178 -16.60 -25.47 7.87
N GLN A 179 -16.58 -24.22 8.34
CA GLN A 179 -17.31 -23.08 7.76
C GLN A 179 -16.35 -22.17 6.97
N SER A 180 -15.15 -21.91 7.49
CA SER A 180 -14.09 -21.18 6.76
C SER A 180 -13.37 -22.05 5.71
N GLY A 181 -13.28 -23.37 5.95
CA GLY A 181 -12.45 -24.29 5.18
C GLY A 181 -10.96 -24.26 5.56
N PHE A 182 -10.60 -23.62 6.68
CA PHE A 182 -9.21 -23.42 7.10
C PHE A 182 -8.67 -24.63 7.90
N ALA A 183 -7.43 -24.56 8.40
CA ALA A 183 -6.78 -25.67 9.10
C ALA A 183 -7.28 -25.84 10.56
N SER A 184 -7.59 -24.71 11.20
CA SER A 184 -8.02 -24.50 12.58
C SER A 184 -9.42 -23.88 12.62
N SER A 185 -10.01 -23.83 13.82
CA SER A 185 -11.27 -23.14 14.11
C SER A 185 -10.97 -21.96 15.00
N TYR A 186 -11.58 -20.80 14.74
CA TYR A 186 -11.36 -19.64 15.60
C TYR A 186 -11.86 -19.92 17.02
N PRO A 187 -11.18 -19.40 18.06
CA PRO A 187 -11.58 -19.59 19.44
C PRO A 187 -12.79 -18.68 19.75
N THR A 188 -13.97 -19.20 19.44
CA THR A 188 -15.26 -18.49 19.44
C THR A 188 -16.17 -19.04 20.54
N LEU A 189 -16.20 -20.37 20.72
CA LEU A 189 -17.02 -21.01 21.75
C LEU A 189 -16.39 -20.89 23.15
N LEU A 190 -17.25 -20.84 24.18
CA LEU A 190 -16.90 -20.88 25.60
C LEU A 190 -16.08 -22.14 25.97
N ALA A 191 -16.32 -23.25 25.27
CA ALA A 191 -15.56 -24.50 25.41
C ALA A 191 -14.06 -24.31 25.10
N ASP A 192 -13.76 -23.42 24.16
CA ASP A 192 -12.41 -23.07 23.68
C ASP A 192 -11.92 -21.75 24.30
N ASN A 193 -12.59 -21.27 25.37
CA ASN A 193 -12.33 -19.99 26.04
C ASN A 193 -12.46 -18.80 25.06
N GLY A 194 -13.53 -18.77 24.26
CA GLY A 194 -13.80 -17.72 23.27
C GLY A 194 -13.76 -16.29 23.82
N ALA A 195 -13.60 -15.32 22.92
CA ALA A 195 -13.73 -13.91 23.28
C ALA A 195 -15.17 -13.62 23.70
N GLN A 196 -15.32 -13.00 24.87
CA GLN A 196 -16.62 -12.63 25.41
C GLN A 196 -16.49 -11.40 26.32
N HIS A 197 -17.50 -10.55 26.36
CA HIS A 197 -17.56 -9.39 27.24
C HIS A 197 -18.80 -9.42 28.14
N THR A 198 -18.78 -8.64 29.23
CA THR A 198 -19.98 -8.34 30.01
C THR A 198 -20.48 -6.96 29.60
N PRO A 199 -21.62 -6.83 28.88
CA PRO A 199 -22.07 -5.57 28.32
C PRO A 199 -22.16 -4.41 29.31
N LEU A 200 -21.75 -3.23 28.85
CA LEU A 200 -21.95 -1.98 29.57
C LEU A 200 -22.81 -1.04 28.71
N ALA A 201 -24.11 -0.97 28.99
CA ALA A 201 -25.07 -0.17 28.23
C ALA A 201 -24.59 1.27 27.95
N GLY A 202 -24.36 1.58 26.67
CA GLY A 202 -23.79 2.85 26.22
C GLY A 202 -22.27 2.93 26.22
N PHE A 203 -21.57 1.79 26.28
CA PHE A 203 -20.15 1.64 25.97
C PHE A 203 -19.95 0.41 25.08
N THR A 204 -20.02 0.65 23.78
CA THR A 204 -20.08 -0.33 22.69
C THR A 204 -19.24 0.18 21.52
N ILE A 205 -18.77 -0.70 20.66
CA ILE A 205 -18.55 -0.44 19.24
C ILE A 205 -19.95 -0.19 18.63
N GLY A 206 -20.06 0.38 17.43
CA GLY A 206 -21.36 0.62 16.82
C GLY A 206 -22.35 1.45 17.65
N SER A 207 -23.63 1.07 17.61
CA SER A 207 -24.73 1.81 18.24
C SER A 207 -25.58 1.04 19.27
N GLU A 208 -25.60 -0.30 19.22
CA GLU A 208 -26.31 -1.19 20.15
C GLU A 208 -25.38 -2.34 20.65
N ILE A 209 -25.90 -3.43 21.25
CA ILE A 209 -25.15 -4.63 21.72
C ILE A 209 -26.14 -5.75 22.15
N ASP A 210 -25.94 -7.01 21.73
CA ASP A 210 -26.75 -8.18 22.11
C ASP A 210 -26.08 -9.08 23.19
N THR A 211 -26.55 -10.33 23.41
CA THR A 211 -26.14 -11.17 24.57
C THR A 211 -26.55 -12.65 24.48
N GLU A 212 -25.57 -13.55 24.46
CA GLU A 212 -25.75 -14.95 24.09
C GLU A 212 -25.73 -15.85 25.35
N ALA A 213 -25.63 -17.16 25.12
CA ALA A 213 -25.24 -18.13 26.15
C ALA A 213 -23.88 -18.81 25.86
N ASP A 214 -23.38 -18.66 24.63
CA ASP A 214 -22.15 -19.21 24.04
C ASP A 214 -21.96 -18.52 22.67
N GLY A 215 -20.77 -18.50 22.08
CA GLY A 215 -20.53 -17.87 20.77
C GLY A 215 -21.27 -18.57 19.61
N GLN A 216 -21.52 -17.86 18.51
CA GLN A 216 -22.36 -18.34 17.39
C GLN A 216 -21.59 -18.60 16.07
N PRO A 217 -20.49 -19.39 16.08
CA PRO A 217 -19.55 -19.50 14.97
C PRO A 217 -20.22 -19.68 13.59
N SER A 218 -19.94 -18.78 12.65
CA SER A 218 -20.62 -18.67 11.35
C SER A 218 -19.65 -18.67 10.15
N ALA A 219 -20.17 -18.74 8.93
CA ALA A 219 -19.34 -18.73 7.71
C ALA A 219 -19.00 -17.31 7.20
N ALA A 220 -19.68 -16.27 7.69
CA ALA A 220 -19.54 -14.89 7.21
C ALA A 220 -19.23 -13.87 8.34
N ALA A 221 -19.24 -14.33 9.60
CA ALA A 221 -19.28 -13.51 10.81
C ALA A 221 -20.54 -12.61 10.88
N ASN A 222 -21.70 -13.21 11.27
CA ASN A 222 -23.05 -12.61 11.31
C ASN A 222 -24.23 -13.53 11.84
N LEU A 223 -24.05 -14.51 12.74
CA LEU A 223 -25.17 -15.42 13.13
C LEU A 223 -25.93 -15.12 14.44
N ASP A 224 -25.34 -14.42 15.38
CA ASP A 224 -26.00 -13.73 16.51
C ASP A 224 -27.25 -12.94 16.06
N ASP A 225 -27.07 -12.13 15.01
CA ASP A 225 -28.03 -11.32 14.26
C ASP A 225 -29.38 -12.04 13.97
N THR A 226 -29.36 -13.38 13.86
CA THR A 226 -30.56 -14.21 13.62
C THR A 226 -31.54 -14.28 14.81
N GLY A 227 -31.16 -13.81 15.99
CA GLY A 227 -32.02 -13.64 17.17
C GLY A 227 -32.93 -12.39 17.11
N GLY A 228 -32.41 -11.30 16.56
CA GLY A 228 -33.14 -10.12 16.09
C GLY A 228 -33.17 -8.87 17.00
N THR A 229 -32.59 -7.77 16.50
CA THR A 229 -32.61 -6.38 17.03
C THR A 229 -32.16 -6.27 18.50
N PRO A 230 -30.87 -5.98 18.79
CA PRO A 230 -29.89 -5.22 17.99
C PRO A 230 -29.37 -5.73 16.63
N ASN A 231 -28.49 -4.90 16.04
CA ASN A 231 -27.52 -5.19 14.98
C ASN A 231 -26.24 -4.47 15.46
N ASP A 232 -25.30 -5.21 16.01
CA ASP A 232 -24.09 -4.74 16.69
C ASP A 232 -23.01 -4.39 15.65
N GLU A 233 -22.96 -5.20 14.59
CA GLU A 233 -22.07 -5.06 13.43
C GLU A 233 -22.43 -3.85 12.51
N ASP A 234 -22.83 -2.73 13.11
CA ASP A 234 -22.89 -1.38 12.51
C ASP A 234 -21.65 -0.51 12.83
N GLY A 235 -20.71 -1.04 13.65
CA GLY A 235 -19.55 -0.33 14.16
C GLY A 235 -18.31 -0.28 13.28
N VAL A 236 -17.98 -1.36 12.58
CA VAL A 236 -16.76 -1.52 11.78
C VAL A 236 -17.00 -1.37 10.28
N ASN A 237 -16.06 -0.71 9.59
CA ASN A 237 -16.07 -0.58 8.13
C ASN A 237 -14.63 -0.50 7.58
N PHE A 238 -14.20 -1.50 6.81
CA PHE A 238 -12.91 -1.50 6.11
C PHE A 238 -12.86 -0.41 5.02
N ILE A 239 -11.72 0.27 4.89
CA ILE A 239 -11.52 1.39 3.96
C ILE A 239 -10.74 0.88 2.75
N GLY A 240 -11.48 0.34 1.78
CA GLY A 240 -10.92 -0.34 0.61
C GLY A 240 -10.46 -1.77 0.91
N THR A 241 -10.16 -2.54 -0.14
CA THR A 241 -9.83 -3.96 -0.02
C THR A 241 -8.40 -4.17 0.51
N PRO A 242 -8.21 -4.90 1.64
CA PRO A 242 -6.89 -5.26 2.13
C PRO A 242 -6.05 -5.95 1.06
N THR A 243 -4.92 -5.34 0.69
CA THR A 243 -4.11 -5.76 -0.44
C THR A 243 -2.74 -6.24 0.05
N LEU A 244 -2.32 -7.42 -0.39
CA LEU A 244 -1.09 -8.10 0.06
C LEU A 244 0.13 -7.19 -0.05
N GLY A 245 0.83 -6.96 1.06
CA GLY A 245 2.01 -6.09 1.13
C GLY A 245 1.73 -4.58 1.21
N SER A 246 0.47 -4.15 1.12
CA SER A 246 0.07 -2.74 1.13
C SER A 246 -0.41 -2.26 2.52
N PRO A 247 -0.42 -0.95 2.76
CA PRO A 247 -1.14 -0.37 3.91
C PRO A 247 -2.65 -0.69 3.84
N GLY A 248 -3.25 -1.00 4.99
CA GLY A 248 -4.69 -1.17 5.16
C GLY A 248 -5.25 -0.19 6.19
N SER A 249 -6.55 0.07 6.15
CA SER A 249 -7.22 0.94 7.12
C SER A 249 -8.65 0.48 7.39
N VAL A 250 -9.11 0.63 8.62
CA VAL A 250 -10.47 0.31 9.06
C VAL A 250 -11.00 1.42 9.97
N ALA A 251 -12.26 1.81 9.73
CA ALA A 251 -13.01 2.72 10.58
C ALA A 251 -13.77 1.92 11.64
N VAL A 252 -13.64 2.33 12.91
CA VAL A 252 -14.29 1.67 14.06
C VAL A 252 -15.02 2.74 14.86
N PHE A 253 -16.34 2.79 14.72
CA PHE A 253 -17.20 3.71 15.48
C PHE A 253 -17.37 3.19 16.91
N VAL A 254 -17.12 4.04 17.91
CA VAL A 254 -17.25 3.67 19.33
C VAL A 254 -18.23 4.59 20.03
N THR A 255 -19.28 4.01 20.60
CA THR A 255 -20.21 4.67 21.50
C THR A 255 -19.64 4.66 22.93
N ASN A 256 -19.52 5.83 23.57
CA ASN A 256 -19.17 5.95 24.99
C ASN A 256 -20.02 7.04 25.65
N THR A 257 -21.30 6.74 25.83
CA THR A 257 -22.25 7.55 26.61
C THR A 257 -22.28 7.16 28.10
N ALA A 258 -21.79 5.96 28.45
CA ALA A 258 -21.60 5.51 29.83
C ALA A 258 -20.57 6.36 30.60
N GLY A 259 -19.62 7.00 29.89
CA GLY A 259 -18.59 7.86 30.48
C GLY A 259 -17.36 7.10 30.97
N VAL A 260 -17.03 5.99 30.31
CA VAL A 260 -15.83 5.17 30.56
C VAL A 260 -14.58 6.04 30.39
N THR A 261 -13.64 5.94 31.35
CA THR A 261 -12.50 6.87 31.44
C THR A 261 -11.23 6.38 30.76
N ASN A 262 -11.09 5.08 30.49
CA ASN A 262 -9.92 4.51 29.82
C ASN A 262 -10.35 3.59 28.64
N PRO A 263 -11.27 4.03 27.75
CA PRO A 263 -11.72 3.19 26.64
C PRO A 263 -10.52 2.81 25.75
N HIS A 264 -10.33 1.52 25.51
CA HIS A 264 -9.30 0.98 24.63
C HIS A 264 -9.91 -0.05 23.67
N LEU A 265 -9.28 -0.15 22.51
CA LEU A 265 -9.61 -1.10 21.45
C LEU A 265 -8.35 -1.93 21.16
N ASP A 266 -8.53 -3.25 21.09
CA ASP A 266 -7.58 -4.19 20.48
C ASP A 266 -8.21 -4.77 19.20
N VAL A 267 -7.40 -5.00 18.15
CA VAL A 267 -7.86 -5.53 16.85
C VAL A 267 -6.90 -6.59 16.30
N TRP A 268 -7.45 -7.69 15.82
CA TRP A 268 -6.74 -8.79 15.15
C TRP A 268 -7.23 -9.00 13.71
N ILE A 269 -6.35 -9.47 12.82
CA ILE A 269 -6.69 -9.97 11.47
C ILE A 269 -5.86 -11.23 11.20
N ASP A 270 -6.49 -12.35 10.87
CA ASP A 270 -5.82 -13.56 10.36
C ASP A 270 -5.30 -13.23 8.96
N PHE A 271 -3.98 -13.29 8.77
CA PHE A 271 -3.33 -12.95 7.52
C PHE A 271 -2.91 -14.17 6.68
N ASP A 272 -2.67 -15.35 7.26
CA ASP A 272 -2.21 -16.52 6.50
C ASP A 272 -3.27 -17.62 6.26
N ARG A 273 -4.47 -17.41 6.81
CA ARG A 273 -5.71 -18.17 6.64
C ARG A 273 -5.65 -19.58 7.21
N ASP A 274 -4.95 -19.76 8.33
CA ASP A 274 -4.91 -21.04 9.04
C ASP A 274 -6.07 -21.25 10.01
N GLY A 275 -6.69 -20.18 10.54
CA GLY A 275 -7.88 -20.24 11.39
C GLY A 275 -7.65 -20.01 12.89
N ASP A 276 -6.55 -19.39 13.31
CA ASP A 276 -6.47 -18.69 14.60
C ASP A 276 -5.88 -17.25 14.50
N TRP A 277 -5.24 -16.74 15.55
CA TRP A 277 -4.70 -15.37 15.64
C TRP A 277 -3.52 -15.27 16.63
N ASP A 278 -2.82 -16.36 16.95
CA ASP A 278 -1.71 -16.38 17.93
C ASP A 278 -0.42 -15.67 17.40
N GLU A 279 -0.41 -15.26 16.13
CA GLU A 279 0.75 -14.70 15.43
C GLU A 279 1.00 -13.22 15.75
N VAL A 280 2.26 -12.86 16.01
CA VAL A 280 2.66 -11.51 16.48
C VAL A 280 2.46 -10.38 15.44
N ASN A 281 2.15 -10.73 14.19
CA ASN A 281 1.82 -9.79 13.12
C ASN A 281 0.30 -9.64 12.87
N GLU A 282 -0.53 -10.39 13.58
CA GLU A 282 -1.99 -10.43 13.38
C GLU A 282 -2.73 -9.57 14.38
N HIS A 283 -2.16 -9.36 15.57
CA HIS A 283 -2.57 -8.31 16.51
C HIS A 283 -2.17 -6.91 15.97
N ILE A 284 -2.95 -6.41 15.01
CA ILE A 284 -2.62 -5.19 14.25
C ILE A 284 -2.72 -3.89 15.07
N PHE A 285 -3.48 -3.86 16.17
CA PHE A 285 -3.70 -2.65 16.95
C PHE A 285 -3.95 -2.90 18.43
N THR A 286 -3.30 -2.08 19.27
CA THR A 286 -3.75 -1.73 20.63
C THR A 286 -3.74 -0.21 20.77
N GLY A 287 -4.83 0.40 21.23
CA GLY A 287 -4.85 1.84 21.48
C GLY A 287 -6.01 2.33 22.33
N ALA A 288 -5.87 3.54 22.84
CA ALA A 288 -6.98 4.23 23.49
C ALA A 288 -7.99 4.70 22.43
N ALA A 289 -9.25 4.28 22.57
CA ALA A 289 -10.35 4.68 21.69
C ALA A 289 -10.93 6.04 22.12
N VAL A 290 -11.65 6.70 21.22
CA VAL A 290 -12.47 7.89 21.51
C VAL A 290 -13.89 7.68 21.03
N ALA A 291 -14.83 8.41 21.62
CA ALA A 291 -16.23 8.36 21.21
C ALA A 291 -16.41 8.93 19.79
N GLY A 292 -17.10 8.20 18.92
CA GLY A 292 -17.17 8.45 17.47
C GLY A 292 -16.23 7.53 16.69
N THR A 293 -15.97 7.87 15.43
CA THR A 293 -15.11 7.07 14.54
C THR A 293 -13.63 7.15 14.93
N ASN A 294 -13.03 5.99 15.15
CA ASN A 294 -11.59 5.76 15.27
C ASN A 294 -11.09 5.20 13.92
N THR A 295 -9.88 5.57 13.49
CA THR A 295 -9.27 5.01 12.28
C THR A 295 -8.04 4.21 12.67
N VAL A 296 -8.10 2.90 12.45
CA VAL A 296 -7.00 1.96 12.69
C VAL A 296 -6.28 1.73 11.37
N ASN A 297 -5.01 2.12 11.30
CA ASN A 297 -4.14 1.90 10.14
C ASN A 297 -3.20 0.73 10.41
N PHE A 298 -3.11 -0.21 9.48
CA PHE A 298 -2.30 -1.41 9.57
C PHE A 298 -1.51 -1.65 8.27
N THR A 299 -0.79 -2.76 8.18
CA THR A 299 -0.08 -3.17 6.95
C THR A 299 -0.34 -4.64 6.75
N VAL A 300 -0.87 -5.01 5.57
CA VAL A 300 -1.08 -6.40 5.21
C VAL A 300 0.29 -7.03 4.94
N PRO A 301 0.68 -8.13 5.60
CA PRO A 301 1.97 -8.78 5.35
C PRO A 301 2.13 -9.17 3.87
N GLY A 302 3.33 -8.96 3.31
CA GLY A 302 3.68 -9.48 1.98
C GLY A 302 3.81 -11.01 1.89
N THR A 303 3.46 -11.71 2.98
CA THR A 303 3.39 -13.17 3.12
C THR A 303 1.98 -13.66 3.42
N ALA A 304 0.98 -12.77 3.46
CA ALA A 304 -0.42 -13.11 3.68
C ALA A 304 -0.96 -14.04 2.58
N SER A 305 -1.95 -14.86 2.92
CA SER A 305 -2.67 -15.72 1.98
C SER A 305 -3.86 -14.94 1.38
N PRO A 306 -3.93 -14.73 0.05
CA PRO A 306 -5.10 -14.13 -0.58
C PRO A 306 -6.37 -14.97 -0.41
N GLY A 307 -7.53 -14.31 -0.41
CA GLY A 307 -8.87 -14.87 -0.21
C GLY A 307 -9.59 -14.33 1.03
N LEU A 308 -10.77 -14.88 1.32
CA LEU A 308 -11.56 -14.58 2.51
C LEU A 308 -10.81 -14.96 3.79
N THR A 309 -10.79 -14.08 4.79
CA THR A 309 -10.22 -14.26 6.12
C THR A 309 -11.03 -13.48 7.17
N PHE A 310 -10.66 -13.58 8.44
CA PHE A 310 -11.46 -13.04 9.55
C PHE A 310 -10.64 -12.16 10.50
N ALA A 311 -11.32 -11.16 11.07
CA ALA A 311 -10.80 -10.18 12.00
C ALA A 311 -11.63 -10.16 13.28
N ARG A 312 -11.02 -9.76 14.40
CA ARG A 312 -11.68 -9.64 15.71
C ARG A 312 -11.40 -8.27 16.32
N PHE A 313 -12.44 -7.60 16.81
CA PHE A 313 -12.35 -6.29 17.47
C PHE A 313 -12.80 -6.43 18.93
N ARG A 314 -12.08 -5.83 19.88
CA ARG A 314 -12.44 -5.92 21.31
C ARG A 314 -12.32 -4.57 22.03
N LEU A 315 -13.45 -4.07 22.55
CA LEU A 315 -13.56 -2.80 23.26
C LEU A 315 -13.59 -3.00 24.78
N TYR A 316 -12.89 -2.17 25.58
CA TYR A 316 -12.82 -2.35 27.04
C TYR A 316 -12.42 -1.08 27.82
N ASP A 317 -12.67 -1.05 29.15
CA ASP A 317 -12.10 -0.04 30.08
C ASP A 317 -10.78 -0.55 30.67
N GLY A 318 -9.65 -0.09 30.17
CA GLY A 318 -8.34 -0.59 30.59
C GLY A 318 -7.17 0.24 30.08
N THR A 319 -5.94 -0.28 30.26
CA THR A 319 -4.70 0.25 29.65
C THR A 319 -3.67 -0.88 29.45
N THR A 320 -4.14 -2.10 29.21
CA THR A 320 -3.31 -3.31 29.09
C THR A 320 -3.93 -4.14 27.97
N PRO A 321 -3.17 -4.51 26.92
CA PRO A 321 -3.71 -5.25 25.79
C PRO A 321 -4.45 -6.50 26.26
N LEU A 322 -5.58 -6.79 25.61
CA LEU A 322 -6.30 -8.03 25.80
C LEU A 322 -5.59 -9.21 25.12
N ALA A 323 -6.04 -10.43 25.44
CA ALA A 323 -5.85 -11.58 24.56
C ALA A 323 -6.99 -11.63 23.54
N VAL A 324 -6.79 -12.37 22.44
CA VAL A 324 -7.84 -12.63 21.43
C VAL A 324 -8.98 -13.54 21.94
N THR A 325 -8.90 -13.96 23.20
CA THR A 325 -9.76 -14.95 23.88
C THR A 325 -10.14 -14.54 25.31
N GLY A 326 -11.16 -15.18 25.88
CA GLY A 326 -11.55 -15.11 27.29
C GLY A 326 -12.36 -13.88 27.73
N LEU A 327 -13.01 -14.01 28.89
CA LEU A 327 -13.92 -13.02 29.47
C LEU A 327 -13.25 -11.71 29.91
N VAL A 328 -13.83 -10.60 29.44
CA VAL A 328 -13.50 -9.22 29.85
C VAL A 328 -14.75 -8.53 30.41
N ALA A 329 -14.56 -7.57 31.32
CA ALA A 329 -15.67 -6.83 31.92
C ALA A 329 -15.84 -5.46 31.26
N ASN A 330 -17.06 -5.14 30.83
CA ASN A 330 -17.44 -3.95 30.06
C ASN A 330 -16.88 -3.92 28.63
N GLY A 331 -17.59 -3.21 27.75
CA GLY A 331 -17.33 -3.23 26.31
C GLY A 331 -17.92 -4.49 25.68
N GLU A 332 -17.27 -5.00 24.63
CA GLU A 332 -17.88 -5.81 23.56
C GLU A 332 -16.81 -6.48 22.70
N VAL A 333 -17.21 -7.53 21.97
CA VAL A 333 -16.45 -8.12 20.85
C VAL A 333 -17.29 -8.17 19.57
N GLU A 334 -16.71 -7.72 18.45
CA GLU A 334 -17.22 -7.87 17.07
C GLU A 334 -16.26 -8.79 16.29
N ASP A 335 -16.79 -9.60 15.36
CA ASP A 335 -16.00 -10.46 14.45
C ASP A 335 -16.37 -10.17 12.99
N HIS A 336 -15.38 -10.02 12.10
CA HIS A 336 -15.61 -9.54 10.73
C HIS A 336 -14.99 -10.45 9.69
N SER A 337 -15.72 -10.73 8.61
CA SER A 337 -15.14 -11.29 7.39
C SER A 337 -14.59 -10.20 6.46
N LEU A 338 -13.45 -10.48 5.83
CA LEU A 338 -12.78 -9.60 4.88
C LEU A 338 -12.04 -10.42 3.81
N SER A 339 -11.72 -9.83 2.65
CA SER A 339 -10.92 -10.50 1.62
C SER A 339 -9.57 -9.82 1.42
N ILE A 340 -8.49 -10.60 1.47
CA ILE A 340 -7.15 -10.18 1.09
C ILE A 340 -6.95 -10.43 -0.40
N VAL A 341 -6.55 -9.41 -1.16
CA VAL A 341 -6.27 -9.54 -2.60
C VAL A 341 -4.77 -9.46 -2.91
N THR A 342 -4.34 -10.16 -3.97
CA THR A 342 -2.96 -10.08 -4.47
C THR A 342 -2.72 -8.72 -5.12
N ALA A 343 -1.70 -7.99 -4.66
CA ALA A 343 -1.28 -6.76 -5.32
C ALA A 343 -0.74 -7.04 -6.74
N GLY A 344 -1.15 -6.22 -7.71
CA GLY A 344 -0.40 -6.11 -8.97
C GLY A 344 1.01 -5.60 -8.73
N THR A 345 1.97 -6.00 -9.58
CA THR A 345 3.39 -5.66 -9.40
C THR A 345 3.90 -4.80 -10.56
N TRP A 346 4.46 -3.64 -10.23
CA TRP A 346 5.20 -2.81 -11.18
C TRP A 346 6.48 -3.51 -11.62
N GLN A 347 6.70 -3.54 -12.93
CA GLN A 347 7.87 -4.13 -13.58
C GLN A 347 8.76 -3.02 -14.12
N SER A 348 10.03 -3.00 -13.72
CA SER A 348 11.00 -2.06 -14.28
C SER A 348 11.24 -2.35 -15.77
N GLN A 349 11.29 -1.29 -16.58
CA GLN A 349 11.57 -1.36 -18.02
C GLN A 349 12.91 -0.72 -18.41
N GLY A 350 13.69 -0.18 -17.46
CA GLY A 350 14.92 0.58 -17.71
C GLY A 350 14.67 2.09 -17.88
N PRO A 351 15.53 2.86 -18.58
CA PRO A 351 16.82 2.44 -19.14
C PRO A 351 17.85 2.09 -18.06
N SER A 352 18.66 1.07 -18.36
CA SER A 352 19.61 0.42 -17.43
C SER A 352 20.69 -0.36 -18.20
N PRO A 353 21.59 0.31 -18.94
CA PRO A 353 21.66 1.75 -19.23
C PRO A 353 21.03 2.07 -20.60
N THR A 354 21.17 3.32 -21.04
CA THR A 354 21.09 3.66 -22.47
C THR A 354 22.46 3.47 -23.12
N ILE A 355 22.51 2.93 -24.35
CA ILE A 355 23.70 2.89 -25.22
C ILE A 355 23.59 3.89 -26.40
N ASN A 356 24.70 4.08 -27.13
CA ASN A 356 24.79 4.99 -28.29
C ASN A 356 24.48 6.47 -27.92
N ALA A 357 24.88 6.90 -26.72
CA ALA A 357 24.73 8.28 -26.27
C ALA A 357 25.59 9.27 -27.08
N GLN A 358 25.63 10.55 -26.68
CA GLN A 358 26.40 11.59 -27.40
C GLN A 358 27.85 11.69 -26.91
N LEU A 359 28.46 10.55 -26.58
CA LEU A 359 29.74 10.46 -25.88
C LEU A 359 30.86 9.99 -26.81
N ASP A 360 32.09 10.05 -26.27
CA ASP A 360 33.19 9.22 -26.70
C ASP A 360 33.61 8.36 -25.47
N VAL A 361 32.87 7.32 -25.09
CA VAL A 361 33.13 6.54 -23.85
C VAL A 361 32.92 5.02 -24.04
N PRO A 362 33.98 4.20 -23.97
CA PRO A 362 33.83 2.75 -23.98
C PRO A 362 33.09 2.21 -22.72
N PRO A 363 32.37 1.08 -22.83
CA PRO A 363 32.33 0.20 -24.00
C PRO A 363 31.44 0.69 -25.15
N ASP A 364 30.23 1.21 -24.84
CA ASP A 364 29.14 1.39 -25.81
C ASP A 364 28.44 2.77 -25.69
N ASP A 365 29.19 3.82 -25.32
CA ASP A 365 28.68 5.19 -25.11
C ASP A 365 27.47 5.23 -24.16
N GLN A 366 27.67 4.68 -22.95
CA GLN A 366 26.60 4.44 -21.97
C GLN A 366 26.21 5.67 -21.13
N VAL A 367 24.92 6.00 -21.04
CA VAL A 367 24.36 6.95 -20.05
C VAL A 367 23.29 6.29 -19.17
N GLY A 368 23.21 6.70 -17.89
CA GLY A 368 22.29 6.14 -16.89
C GLY A 368 21.41 7.15 -16.15
N GLY A 369 21.62 8.46 -16.34
CA GLY A 369 20.93 9.54 -15.61
C GLY A 369 21.78 10.21 -14.54
N ALA A 370 21.26 11.26 -13.90
CA ALA A 370 22.06 12.24 -13.18
C ALA A 370 22.51 11.81 -11.76
N ILE A 371 23.80 11.98 -11.46
CA ILE A 371 24.43 11.56 -10.19
C ILE A 371 25.13 12.72 -9.50
N GLN A 372 24.60 13.10 -8.32
CA GLN A 372 25.04 14.27 -7.57
C GLN A 372 26.24 14.01 -6.66
N ALA A 373 26.38 12.80 -6.12
CA ALA A 373 27.39 12.49 -5.10
C ALA A 373 27.99 11.08 -5.26
N ILE A 374 29.25 10.92 -4.86
CA ILE A 374 30.00 9.64 -4.93
C ILE A 374 30.75 9.42 -3.61
N ALA A 375 30.62 8.23 -3.02
CA ALA A 375 31.44 7.76 -1.91
C ALA A 375 32.17 6.45 -2.29
N PRO A 376 33.43 6.51 -2.75
CA PRO A 376 34.25 5.32 -2.96
C PRO A 376 34.68 4.73 -1.61
N HIS A 377 34.74 3.40 -1.51
CA HIS A 377 35.19 2.75 -0.28
C HIS A 377 36.69 3.06 -0.02
N PRO A 378 37.10 3.41 1.22
CA PRO A 378 38.45 3.95 1.48
C PRO A 378 39.64 3.03 1.17
N THR A 379 39.40 1.75 0.88
CA THR A 379 40.44 0.71 0.70
C THR A 379 40.13 -0.32 -0.39
N ASP A 380 39.05 -0.15 -1.16
CA ASP A 380 38.64 -1.08 -2.22
C ASP A 380 38.05 -0.28 -3.39
N SER A 381 38.56 -0.50 -4.60
CA SER A 381 38.15 0.20 -5.82
C SER A 381 36.94 -0.44 -6.52
N ASP A 382 36.54 -1.65 -6.12
CA ASP A 382 35.32 -2.31 -6.60
C ASP A 382 34.07 -1.88 -5.82
N ILE A 383 34.21 -1.34 -4.60
CA ILE A 383 33.07 -0.94 -3.76
C ILE A 383 32.85 0.57 -3.86
N LEU A 384 31.77 0.97 -4.54
CA LEU A 384 31.33 2.38 -4.65
C LEU A 384 29.89 2.54 -4.17
N TYR A 385 29.59 3.72 -3.65
CA TYR A 385 28.23 4.20 -3.39
C TYR A 385 28.01 5.51 -4.14
N ILE A 386 26.79 5.75 -4.61
CA ILE A 386 26.37 7.02 -5.22
C ILE A 386 25.13 7.58 -4.54
N GLY A 387 24.96 8.90 -4.60
CA GLY A 387 23.68 9.56 -4.46
C GLY A 387 23.21 10.06 -5.84
N ALA A 388 22.14 9.47 -6.36
CA ALA A 388 21.51 9.95 -7.58
C ALA A 388 20.69 11.22 -7.31
N VAL A 389 20.51 12.06 -8.33
CA VAL A 389 19.83 13.35 -8.20
C VAL A 389 18.40 13.20 -7.67
N ASN A 390 17.66 12.21 -8.18
CA ASN A 390 16.30 11.83 -7.77
C ASN A 390 16.10 10.29 -7.73
N GLY A 391 17.19 9.51 -7.73
CA GLY A 391 17.15 8.04 -7.92
C GLY A 391 17.56 7.21 -6.70
N GLY A 392 17.85 7.84 -5.56
CA GLY A 392 18.20 7.18 -4.30
C GLY A 392 19.69 6.93 -4.13
N ILE A 393 20.03 6.17 -3.09
CA ILE A 393 21.40 5.70 -2.84
C ILE A 393 21.57 4.33 -3.49
N TRP A 394 22.57 4.18 -4.34
CA TRP A 394 22.95 2.88 -4.93
C TRP A 394 24.36 2.48 -4.51
N LYS A 395 24.62 1.17 -4.55
CA LYS A 395 25.91 0.56 -4.23
C LYS A 395 26.29 -0.49 -5.27
N THR A 396 27.57 -0.55 -5.62
CA THR A 396 28.19 -1.67 -6.34
C THR A 396 29.30 -2.30 -5.51
N THR A 397 29.64 -3.55 -5.82
CA THR A 397 30.81 -4.26 -5.27
C THR A 397 31.66 -4.91 -6.38
N ASN A 398 31.56 -4.39 -7.60
CA ASN A 398 32.38 -4.81 -8.76
C ASN A 398 32.64 -3.64 -9.73
N ALA A 399 32.85 -2.43 -9.21
CA ALA A 399 33.00 -1.19 -9.99
C ALA A 399 34.19 -1.17 -10.97
N THR A 400 35.15 -2.09 -10.88
CA THR A 400 36.26 -2.22 -11.84
C THR A 400 35.94 -3.18 -13.00
N ALA A 401 34.81 -3.89 -12.94
CA ALA A 401 34.31 -4.71 -14.04
C ALA A 401 33.89 -3.84 -15.23
N ALA A 402 33.96 -4.41 -16.45
CA ALA A 402 33.56 -3.72 -17.68
C ALA A 402 32.06 -3.36 -17.73
N ASN A 403 31.23 -4.07 -16.98
CA ASN A 403 29.84 -3.72 -16.67
C ASN A 403 29.64 -3.92 -15.15
N PRO A 404 29.65 -2.86 -14.33
CA PRO A 404 29.36 -2.94 -12.91
C PRO A 404 27.91 -3.36 -12.63
N ASN A 405 27.69 -4.03 -11.50
CA ASN A 405 26.36 -4.30 -10.99
C ASN A 405 26.08 -3.39 -9.78
N TRP A 406 25.08 -2.55 -9.90
CA TRP A 406 24.57 -1.66 -8.87
C TRP A 406 23.26 -2.21 -8.29
N THR A 407 23.08 -1.99 -7.00
CA THR A 407 21.89 -2.35 -6.24
C THR A 407 21.37 -1.08 -5.53
N PRO A 408 20.09 -0.75 -5.65
CA PRO A 408 19.51 0.37 -4.91
C PRO A 408 19.35 0.00 -3.42
N LEU A 409 19.42 1.00 -2.55
CA LEU A 409 19.44 0.80 -1.09
C LEU A 409 18.36 1.58 -0.32
N THR A 410 17.52 2.37 -1.00
CA THR A 410 16.66 3.37 -0.36
C THR A 410 15.25 3.46 -0.93
N ASP A 411 14.80 2.47 -1.71
CA ASP A 411 13.58 2.58 -2.54
C ASP A 411 12.26 2.75 -1.77
N GLY A 412 12.28 2.45 -0.47
CA GLY A 412 11.20 2.76 0.49
C GLY A 412 11.64 3.71 1.60
N LEU A 413 12.50 4.69 1.30
CA LEU A 413 12.76 5.85 2.18
C LEU A 413 12.02 7.09 1.64
N PRO A 414 11.58 8.04 2.49
CA PRO A 414 10.67 9.14 2.11
C PRO A 414 11.21 10.23 1.16
N SER A 415 12.32 9.96 0.45
CA SER A 415 12.97 10.85 -0.51
C SER A 415 14.15 10.13 -1.17
N LEU A 416 14.17 10.10 -2.51
CA LEU A 416 15.24 9.58 -3.34
C LEU A 416 16.15 10.68 -3.90
N SER A 417 15.86 11.96 -3.61
CA SER A 417 16.72 13.09 -3.97
C SER A 417 17.95 13.21 -3.06
N ILE A 418 19.10 12.66 -3.47
CA ILE A 418 20.31 12.61 -2.63
C ILE A 418 21.29 13.71 -3.01
N GLY A 419 21.51 14.65 -2.08
CA GLY A 419 22.43 15.77 -2.26
C GLY A 419 23.87 15.50 -1.87
N ALA A 420 24.11 14.62 -0.90
CA ALA A 420 25.45 14.27 -0.43
C ALA A 420 25.51 12.87 0.19
N ILE A 421 26.67 12.21 0.10
CA ILE A 421 26.99 10.96 0.80
C ILE A 421 28.48 10.93 1.19
N SER A 422 28.82 10.42 2.38
CA SER A 422 30.20 10.29 2.84
C SER A 422 30.37 9.16 3.86
N PHE A 423 31.54 8.51 3.84
CA PHE A 423 31.97 7.58 4.89
C PHE A 423 32.40 8.32 6.17
N ASP A 424 32.31 7.63 7.31
CA ASP A 424 32.99 8.04 8.53
C ASP A 424 34.45 7.53 8.55
N PRO A 425 35.49 8.39 8.38
CA PRO A 425 36.89 7.97 8.40
C PRO A 425 37.39 7.63 9.81
N THR A 426 36.52 7.66 10.84
CA THR A 426 36.82 7.20 12.19
C THR A 426 36.25 5.80 12.48
N ASP A 427 35.38 5.27 11.61
CA ASP A 427 34.95 3.87 11.63
C ASP A 427 36.03 2.99 10.98
N GLY A 428 36.79 2.27 11.81
CA GLY A 428 37.81 1.32 11.36
C GLY A 428 37.28 0.08 10.63
N THR A 429 35.97 -0.05 10.42
CA THR A 429 35.35 -1.10 9.60
C THR A 429 34.92 -0.62 8.21
N ASN A 430 34.93 0.69 7.93
CA ASN A 430 34.43 1.31 6.70
C ASN A 430 32.97 0.93 6.34
N GLN A 431 32.10 0.75 7.33
CA GLN A 431 30.68 0.40 7.11
C GLN A 431 29.72 1.55 7.48
N THR A 432 30.24 2.60 8.11
CA THR A 432 29.47 3.76 8.54
C THR A 432 29.40 4.82 7.44
N LEU A 433 28.17 5.13 6.98
CA LEU A 433 27.89 6.17 6.00
C LEU A 433 26.85 7.16 6.54
N LEU A 434 27.02 8.43 6.18
CA LEU A 434 26.04 9.49 6.36
C LEU A 434 25.70 10.05 4.98
N ALA A 435 24.41 10.27 4.70
CA ALA A 435 23.89 10.90 3.51
C ALA A 435 22.90 12.01 3.87
N GLY A 436 22.67 12.94 2.95
CA GLY A 436 21.70 14.03 3.10
C GLY A 436 20.89 14.25 1.83
N THR A 437 19.60 14.53 1.99
CA THR A 437 18.67 14.80 0.89
C THR A 437 18.92 16.16 0.25
N GLY A 438 18.49 16.37 -0.99
CA GLY A 438 18.52 17.69 -1.61
C GLY A 438 18.16 17.68 -3.08
N ARG A 439 17.44 18.72 -3.52
CA ARG A 439 16.95 18.90 -4.88
C ARG A 439 18.01 19.53 -5.75
N TRP A 440 18.64 18.71 -6.61
CA TRP A 440 19.78 19.12 -7.43
C TRP A 440 19.56 19.00 -8.95
N SER A 441 18.37 18.58 -9.40
CA SER A 441 18.05 18.39 -10.83
C SER A 441 18.19 19.68 -11.65
N ASN A 442 18.78 19.55 -12.84
CA ASN A 442 18.84 20.65 -13.81
C ASN A 442 17.44 21.02 -14.34
N PHE A 443 16.43 20.15 -14.15
CA PHE A 443 15.03 20.39 -14.52
C PHE A 443 14.30 21.40 -13.62
N GLY A 444 15.03 22.35 -13.04
CA GLY A 444 14.53 23.42 -12.18
C GLY A 444 14.50 23.08 -10.69
N LEU A 445 15.48 22.31 -10.19
CA LEU A 445 15.56 21.82 -8.81
C LEU A 445 14.32 21.00 -8.40
N ARG A 446 13.87 20.12 -9.30
CA ARG A 446 12.80 19.15 -9.02
C ARG A 446 13.34 17.92 -8.30
N GLY A 447 12.47 17.28 -7.53
CA GLY A 447 12.74 16.05 -6.79
C GLY A 447 11.71 15.78 -5.71
N ASP A 448 12.02 14.81 -4.86
CA ASP A 448 11.27 14.39 -3.69
C ASP A 448 11.49 15.37 -2.53
N ASP A 449 10.86 15.14 -1.37
CA ASP A 449 10.92 16.10 -0.26
C ASP A 449 12.26 16.09 0.48
N GLU A 450 12.66 17.24 0.99
CA GLU A 450 13.96 17.45 1.64
C GLU A 450 13.87 17.01 3.11
N VAL A 451 13.71 15.71 3.34
CA VAL A 451 13.33 15.14 4.64
C VAL A 451 14.48 15.07 5.66
N GLY A 452 15.74 15.29 5.26
CA GLY A 452 16.86 15.44 6.19
C GLY A 452 18.08 14.57 5.86
N LEU A 453 18.47 13.71 6.79
CA LEU A 453 19.68 12.89 6.70
C LEU A 453 19.37 11.40 6.86
N TYR A 454 20.10 10.57 6.12
CA TYR A 454 20.08 9.11 6.24
C TYR A 454 21.42 8.61 6.80
N TYR A 455 21.39 7.67 7.74
CA TYR A 455 22.57 7.14 8.41
C TYR A 455 22.60 5.61 8.38
N SER A 456 23.74 5.02 8.05
CA SER A 456 23.96 3.57 8.05
C SER A 456 25.25 3.21 8.80
N THR A 457 25.26 2.02 9.40
CA THR A 457 26.41 1.46 10.14
C THR A 457 26.82 0.07 9.64
N ASN A 458 26.15 -0.44 8.61
CA ASN A 458 26.31 -1.79 8.07
C ASN A 458 26.53 -1.80 6.54
N GLY A 459 27.19 -0.75 6.02
CA GLY A 459 27.49 -0.65 4.59
C GLY A 459 26.24 -0.47 3.72
N GLY A 460 25.25 0.28 4.21
CA GLY A 460 24.03 0.62 3.47
C GLY A 460 22.97 -0.49 3.42
N SER A 461 23.14 -1.62 4.11
CA SER A 461 22.11 -2.68 4.18
C SER A 461 20.86 -2.27 4.95
N THR A 462 20.97 -1.30 5.86
CA THR A 462 19.81 -0.59 6.45
C THR A 462 20.17 0.88 6.66
N TRP A 463 19.17 1.75 6.56
CA TRP A 463 19.30 3.20 6.82
C TRP A 463 18.36 3.65 7.93
N THR A 464 18.83 4.57 8.76
CA THR A 464 18.04 5.30 9.76
C THR A 464 17.82 6.72 9.26
N HIS A 465 16.55 7.15 9.19
CA HIS A 465 16.21 8.55 8.90
C HIS A 465 16.31 9.41 10.16
N PHE A 466 17.13 10.45 10.13
CA PHE A 466 17.21 11.45 11.20
C PHE A 466 16.13 12.51 11.01
N ASN A 467 14.87 12.12 11.26
CA ASN A 467 13.72 13.02 11.22
C ASN A 467 13.81 14.09 12.33
N ASN A 468 14.43 15.23 12.01
CA ASN A 468 14.57 16.36 12.91
C ASN A 468 14.15 17.64 12.19
N SER A 469 13.26 18.43 12.80
CA SER A 469 12.64 19.59 12.16
C SER A 469 13.61 20.72 11.78
N ILE A 470 14.86 20.72 12.25
CA ILE A 470 15.89 21.68 11.80
C ILE A 470 16.68 21.20 10.58
N LEU A 471 16.44 19.97 10.10
CA LEU A 471 17.09 19.37 8.93
C LEU A 471 16.13 19.21 7.74
N GLN A 472 14.85 19.55 7.92
CA GLN A 472 13.81 19.46 6.88
C GLN A 472 13.78 20.75 6.06
N ASN A 473 13.53 20.66 4.74
CA ASN A 473 13.53 21.79 3.79
C ASN A 473 14.93 22.42 3.62
N GLU A 474 15.96 21.58 3.58
CA GLU A 474 17.36 21.96 3.43
C GLU A 474 17.99 21.09 2.33
N THR A 475 18.44 21.68 1.21
CA THR A 475 19.18 20.94 0.18
C THR A 475 20.63 20.75 0.65
N PHE A 476 20.97 19.53 1.09
CA PHE A 476 22.32 19.23 1.58
C PHE A 476 23.34 19.19 0.43
N SER A 477 24.46 19.87 0.63
CA SER A 477 25.59 19.99 -0.30
C SER A 477 26.76 19.07 0.05
N ALA A 478 26.94 18.77 1.34
CA ALA A 478 28.01 17.93 1.87
C ALA A 478 27.68 17.47 3.29
N VAL A 479 28.14 16.27 3.67
CA VAL A 479 27.95 15.67 5.00
C VAL A 479 29.25 15.04 5.50
N ALA A 480 29.47 15.04 6.81
CA ALA A 480 30.68 14.48 7.42
C ALA A 480 30.42 13.88 8.81
N ALA A 481 30.45 12.55 8.91
CA ALA A 481 30.45 11.82 10.18
C ALA A 481 31.88 11.66 10.74
N ARG A 482 32.03 11.76 12.06
CA ARG A 482 33.28 11.64 12.85
C ARG A 482 32.95 11.01 14.21
N GLY A 483 32.47 9.77 14.18
CA GLY A 483 31.89 9.06 15.32
C GLY A 483 30.61 9.75 15.78
N THR A 484 30.52 10.09 17.06
CA THR A 484 29.34 10.80 17.58
C THR A 484 29.26 12.26 17.14
N THR A 485 30.33 12.84 16.60
CA THR A 485 30.28 14.18 16.01
C THR A 485 29.93 14.08 14.53
N MET A 486 28.90 14.80 14.09
CA MET A 486 28.46 14.80 12.69
C MET A 486 28.20 16.24 12.25
N LEU A 487 28.44 16.53 10.97
CA LEU A 487 28.11 17.80 10.34
C LEU A 487 27.34 17.58 9.04
N ALA A 488 26.43 18.50 8.74
CA ALA A 488 25.68 18.53 7.48
C ALA A 488 25.55 19.99 6.99
N ALA A 489 26.01 20.22 5.77
CA ALA A 489 26.05 21.53 5.12
C ALA A 489 24.89 21.67 4.13
N SER A 490 24.11 22.75 4.22
CA SER A 490 23.01 23.10 3.32
C SER A 490 23.45 24.15 2.30
N ALA A 491 23.04 23.95 1.05
CA ALA A 491 23.30 24.87 -0.06
C ALA A 491 22.44 26.15 -0.01
N ASP A 492 21.55 26.27 0.97
CA ASP A 492 20.50 27.30 1.00
C ASP A 492 20.70 28.29 2.15
N ASN A 493 21.08 27.83 3.36
CA ASN A 493 21.36 28.76 4.46
C ASN A 493 22.34 28.32 5.56
N SER A 494 22.47 27.02 5.90
CA SER A 494 23.07 26.65 7.19
C SER A 494 24.07 25.48 7.26
N LEU A 495 24.81 25.43 8.37
CA LEU A 495 25.67 24.30 8.76
C LEU A 495 25.17 23.72 10.09
N PHE A 496 24.72 22.47 10.05
CA PHE A 496 24.21 21.76 11.22
C PHE A 496 25.28 20.87 11.82
N ARG A 497 25.24 20.70 13.16
CA ARG A 497 26.18 19.86 13.90
C ARG A 497 25.49 19.02 14.98
N SER A 498 25.87 17.75 15.06
CA SER A 498 25.56 16.85 16.18
C SER A 498 26.83 16.52 16.97
N THR A 499 26.66 16.14 18.24
CA THR A 499 27.70 15.52 19.09
C THR A 499 27.23 14.19 19.71
N THR A 500 26.02 13.75 19.37
CA THR A 500 25.30 12.62 19.96
C THR A 500 25.02 11.51 18.93
N GLY A 501 25.77 11.46 17.82
CA GLY A 501 25.56 10.47 16.76
C GLY A 501 24.23 10.64 16.01
N GLY A 502 23.79 11.89 15.81
CA GLY A 502 22.56 12.21 15.09
C GLY A 502 21.31 12.36 15.96
N GLY A 503 21.31 11.86 17.21
CA GLY A 503 20.14 11.96 18.11
C GLY A 503 19.77 13.39 18.57
N SER A 504 20.59 14.39 18.27
CA SER A 504 20.29 15.81 18.48
C SER A 504 21.19 16.67 17.58
N TRP A 505 20.62 17.72 17.00
CA TRP A 505 21.31 18.63 16.07
C TRP A 505 21.21 20.08 16.54
N THR A 506 22.09 20.93 16.02
CA THR A 506 22.09 22.38 16.26
C THR A 506 22.64 23.08 15.03
N ASP A 507 21.95 24.11 14.56
CA ASP A 507 22.51 25.06 13.58
C ASP A 507 23.64 25.86 14.23
N ILE A 508 24.82 25.87 13.61
CA ILE A 508 26.00 26.60 14.08
C ILE A 508 26.35 27.80 13.18
N SER A 509 25.53 28.12 12.18
CA SER A 509 25.65 29.32 11.33
C SER A 509 25.80 30.61 12.14
N GLY A 510 26.79 31.42 11.79
CA GLY A 510 27.09 32.69 12.48
C GLY A 510 27.65 32.53 13.90
N THR A 511 27.87 31.31 14.39
CA THR A 511 28.38 31.05 15.75
C THR A 511 29.87 30.68 15.74
N ASN A 512 30.54 30.85 16.89
CA ASN A 512 31.89 30.33 17.18
C ASN A 512 32.99 30.59 16.10
N GLY A 513 32.85 31.67 15.33
CA GLY A 513 33.79 32.10 14.28
C GLY A 513 33.42 31.71 12.85
N LEU A 514 32.30 30.99 12.65
CA LEU A 514 31.70 30.73 11.35
C LEU A 514 30.84 31.92 10.90
N ALA A 515 30.73 32.15 9.59
CA ALA A 515 29.74 33.09 9.04
C ALA A 515 28.33 32.48 9.01
N SER A 516 27.32 33.30 8.73
CA SER A 516 25.96 32.85 8.43
C SER A 516 25.71 32.94 6.93
N GLY A 517 25.06 31.94 6.35
CA GLY A 517 24.76 31.84 4.92
C GLY A 517 25.01 30.44 4.36
N PRO A 518 24.52 30.15 3.15
CA PRO A 518 24.58 28.82 2.54
C PRO A 518 25.99 28.25 2.53
N VAL A 519 26.15 26.97 2.83
CA VAL A 519 27.43 26.27 2.78
C VAL A 519 27.46 25.40 1.53
N TYR A 520 28.19 25.84 0.51
CA TYR A 520 28.23 25.19 -0.81
C TYR A 520 29.12 23.94 -0.84
N ASP A 521 29.99 23.76 0.16
CA ASP A 521 30.90 22.63 0.29
C ASP A 521 31.44 22.47 1.73
N LEU A 522 31.72 21.23 2.15
CA LEU A 522 32.33 20.85 3.43
C LEU A 522 33.28 19.66 3.24
N VAL A 523 34.59 19.90 3.21
CA VAL A 523 35.62 18.87 3.01
C VAL A 523 36.45 18.61 4.28
N GLY A 524 36.78 17.35 4.55
CA GLY A 524 37.61 16.94 5.68
C GLY A 524 39.08 16.72 5.32
N ASP A 525 40.01 17.01 6.23
CA ASP A 525 41.44 16.71 6.06
C ASP A 525 41.69 15.19 6.23
N PRO A 526 42.16 14.46 5.21
CA PRO A 526 42.39 13.01 5.30
C PRO A 526 43.39 12.61 6.40
N GLY A 527 44.31 13.50 6.76
CA GLY A 527 45.31 13.27 7.80
C GLY A 527 44.94 13.82 9.18
N ASN A 528 43.76 14.43 9.35
CA ASN A 528 43.26 14.91 10.63
C ASN A 528 41.73 14.92 10.67
N SER A 529 41.14 13.88 11.27
CA SER A 529 39.67 13.73 11.39
C SER A 529 38.96 14.92 12.05
N ASN A 530 39.64 15.69 12.89
CA ASN A 530 39.08 16.88 13.54
C ASN A 530 39.13 18.15 12.66
N ARG A 531 39.84 18.14 11.52
CA ARG A 531 39.91 19.30 10.62
C ARG A 531 38.95 19.15 9.46
N LEU A 532 38.15 20.19 9.25
CA LEU A 532 37.29 20.37 8.09
C LEU A 532 37.40 21.81 7.59
N TYR A 533 37.04 22.02 6.33
CA TYR A 533 36.92 23.32 5.69
C TYR A 533 35.52 23.46 5.11
N ALA A 534 34.85 24.59 5.40
CA ALA A 534 33.52 24.92 4.91
C ALA A 534 33.58 26.12 3.97
N ALA A 535 32.88 26.06 2.85
CA ALA A 535 32.75 27.15 1.87
C ALA A 535 31.40 27.86 2.03
N VAL A 536 31.40 28.94 2.83
CA VAL A 536 30.19 29.68 3.21
C VAL A 536 29.94 30.83 2.24
N GLY A 537 28.75 30.92 1.65
CA GLY A 537 28.33 31.99 0.75
C GLY A 537 27.95 33.29 1.47
N GLY A 538 27.30 34.20 0.73
CA GLY A 538 26.82 35.48 1.26
C GLY A 538 27.90 36.54 1.50
N SER A 539 27.49 37.70 2.00
CA SER A 539 28.33 38.90 2.09
C SER A 539 29.42 38.86 3.18
N ALA A 540 29.32 37.94 4.13
CA ALA A 540 30.33 37.66 5.16
C ALA A 540 31.09 36.34 4.91
N GLY A 541 30.89 35.73 3.74
CA GLY A 541 31.34 34.38 3.40
C GLY A 541 32.83 34.21 3.07
N GLY A 542 33.12 33.08 2.46
CA GLY A 542 34.44 32.58 2.10
C GLY A 542 34.73 31.23 2.75
N ILE A 543 36.01 30.92 2.92
CA ILE A 543 36.48 29.63 3.43
C ILE A 543 36.76 29.74 4.93
N PHE A 544 36.21 28.81 5.69
CA PHE A 544 36.39 28.68 7.13
C PHE A 544 36.99 27.32 7.44
N ARG A 545 37.91 27.25 8.42
CA ARG A 545 38.54 26.01 8.89
C ARG A 545 38.21 25.77 10.36
N THR A 546 37.86 24.54 10.70
CA THR A 546 37.87 24.02 12.08
C THR A 546 39.08 23.12 12.28
N ASP A 547 39.60 23.03 13.50
CA ASP A 547 40.60 22.04 13.93
C ASP A 547 40.07 21.18 15.11
N ASP A 548 38.77 21.28 15.43
CA ASP A 548 38.11 20.69 16.61
C ASP A 548 36.75 20.02 16.28
N ALA A 549 36.62 19.48 15.08
CA ALA A 549 35.42 18.85 14.54
C ALA A 549 34.19 19.77 14.58
N GLY A 550 34.38 21.03 14.21
CA GLY A 550 33.33 22.03 14.00
C GLY A 550 32.79 22.72 15.25
N ALA A 551 33.47 22.60 16.41
CA ALA A 551 33.07 23.32 17.62
C ALA A 551 33.46 24.81 17.55
N THR A 552 34.61 25.12 16.94
CA THR A 552 35.04 26.49 16.60
C THR A 552 35.60 26.57 15.18
N TRP A 553 35.51 27.76 14.59
CA TRP A 553 35.88 28.03 13.20
C TRP A 553 36.75 29.27 13.07
N THR A 554 37.67 29.25 12.10
CA THR A 554 38.57 30.36 11.77
C THR A 554 38.43 30.68 10.28
N SER A 555 38.13 31.93 9.94
CA SER A 555 38.17 32.39 8.54
C SER A 555 39.60 32.32 7.99
N VAL A 556 39.77 31.69 6.82
CA VAL A 556 41.05 31.43 6.17
C VAL A 556 41.10 32.08 4.77
N ASN A 557 40.58 33.30 4.65
CA ASN A 557 40.37 33.99 3.36
C ASN A 557 41.60 34.76 2.79
N SER A 558 42.79 34.65 3.40
CA SER A 558 43.93 35.53 3.03
C SER A 558 44.48 35.25 1.64
N GLY A 559 44.35 36.19 0.71
CA GLY A 559 44.80 36.04 -0.69
C GLY A 559 43.72 35.55 -1.66
N ILE A 560 42.52 35.22 -1.15
CA ILE A 560 41.34 34.95 -1.99
C ILE A 560 40.78 36.28 -2.51
N THR A 561 40.30 36.27 -3.76
CA THR A 561 39.53 37.38 -4.36
C THR A 561 38.31 36.82 -5.07
N GLY A 562 37.23 37.61 -5.18
CA GLY A 562 36.04 37.25 -5.95
C GLY A 562 34.84 36.77 -5.13
N VAL A 563 35.05 36.35 -3.86
CA VAL A 563 33.93 36.05 -2.93
C VAL A 563 33.13 37.32 -2.65
N GLY A 564 31.80 37.22 -2.73
CA GLY A 564 30.89 38.30 -2.39
C GLY A 564 29.42 37.95 -2.65
N SER A 565 28.56 38.97 -2.77
CA SER A 565 27.12 38.77 -2.99
C SER A 565 26.73 38.18 -4.35
N SER A 566 27.69 38.02 -5.27
CA SER A 566 27.53 37.31 -6.55
C SER A 566 27.82 35.81 -6.44
N THR A 567 28.41 35.34 -5.33
CA THR A 567 28.94 33.98 -5.20
C THR A 567 27.81 32.99 -4.93
N ASN A 568 27.36 32.31 -5.97
CA ASN A 568 26.28 31.32 -5.93
C ASN A 568 26.78 29.87 -5.80
N TYR A 569 28.09 29.64 -5.94
CA TYR A 569 28.72 28.34 -5.65
C TYR A 569 30.20 28.49 -5.30
N MET A 570 30.72 27.52 -4.56
CA MET A 570 32.15 27.32 -4.30
C MET A 570 32.41 25.82 -4.13
N ARG A 571 33.58 25.35 -4.56
CA ARG A 571 34.06 23.98 -4.30
C ARG A 571 35.44 24.00 -3.65
N LEU A 572 35.74 23.00 -2.84
CA LEU A 572 36.98 22.80 -2.11
C LEU A 572 37.57 21.42 -2.41
N ALA A 573 38.89 21.29 -2.36
CA ALA A 573 39.54 19.97 -2.42
C ALA A 573 40.84 19.97 -1.61
N ILE A 574 41.19 18.83 -0.99
CA ILE A 574 42.35 18.70 -0.12
C ILE A 574 43.26 17.60 -0.63
N HIS A 575 44.52 17.95 -0.93
CA HIS A 575 45.60 16.97 -0.97
C HIS A 575 46.17 16.85 0.45
N ASN A 576 46.26 15.62 0.95
CA ASN A 576 47.14 15.30 2.07
C ASN A 576 47.87 13.99 1.83
N ASN A 577 49.18 14.10 1.60
CA ASN A 577 50.12 12.99 1.70
C ASN A 577 51.23 13.37 2.69
N ALA A 578 51.46 12.52 3.70
CA ALA A 578 52.49 12.68 4.72
C ALA A 578 52.56 14.05 5.44
N GLY A 579 51.44 14.77 5.54
CA GLY A 579 51.35 16.09 6.20
C GLY A 579 51.59 17.30 5.28
N ASN A 580 51.69 17.10 3.96
CA ASN A 580 51.55 18.19 2.98
C ASN A 580 50.07 18.56 2.87
N ASN A 581 49.60 19.49 3.70
CA ASN A 581 48.18 19.83 3.77
C ASN A 581 47.88 20.99 2.81
N VAL A 582 47.67 20.66 1.53
CA VAL A 582 47.35 21.62 0.47
C VAL A 582 45.84 21.65 0.23
N VAL A 583 45.27 22.86 0.16
CA VAL A 583 43.85 23.06 -0.11
C VAL A 583 43.68 23.83 -1.42
N TYR A 584 42.72 23.41 -2.22
CA TYR A 584 42.27 24.07 -3.43
C TYR A 584 40.86 24.62 -3.23
N ALA A 585 40.53 25.69 -3.97
CA ALA A 585 39.20 26.28 -3.98
C ALA A 585 38.85 26.81 -5.37
N ALA A 586 37.62 26.55 -5.81
CA ALA A 586 37.00 27.15 -6.98
C ALA A 586 35.84 28.05 -6.53
N ILE A 587 35.73 29.25 -7.11
CA ILE A 587 34.69 30.24 -6.78
C ILE A 587 33.87 30.53 -8.03
N VAL A 588 32.55 30.38 -7.93
CA VAL A 588 31.60 30.65 -9.01
C VAL A 588 30.77 31.88 -8.66
N ASN A 589 30.74 32.85 -9.59
CA ASN A 589 29.94 34.06 -9.47
C ASN A 589 28.93 34.12 -10.61
N SER A 590 27.64 34.25 -10.28
CA SER A 590 26.55 34.26 -11.25
C SER A 590 26.63 33.09 -12.26
N GLY A 591 26.97 31.90 -11.78
CA GLY A 591 27.09 30.68 -12.59
C GLY A 591 28.38 30.54 -13.40
N VAL A 592 29.29 31.53 -13.39
CA VAL A 592 30.55 31.50 -14.14
C VAL A 592 31.76 31.39 -13.19
N LEU A 593 32.76 30.60 -13.56
CA LEU A 593 33.98 30.41 -12.77
C LEU A 593 34.74 31.75 -12.67
N ASN A 594 34.90 32.25 -11.45
CA ASN A 594 35.51 33.55 -11.18
C ASN A 594 37.00 33.44 -10.83
N GLY A 595 37.40 32.34 -10.19
CA GLY A 595 38.77 32.11 -9.79
C GLY A 595 39.00 30.71 -9.24
N VAL A 596 40.22 30.20 -9.47
CA VAL A 596 40.75 28.99 -8.83
C VAL A 596 41.93 29.39 -7.96
N PHE A 597 42.01 28.86 -6.75
CA PHE A 597 43.00 29.23 -5.75
C PHE A 597 43.63 27.99 -5.12
N ARG A 598 44.90 28.08 -4.75
CA ARG A 598 45.64 27.06 -4.01
C ARG A 598 46.30 27.65 -2.76
N SER A 599 46.14 26.98 -1.63
CA SER A 599 46.88 27.25 -0.40
C SER A 599 47.80 26.08 -0.07
N ALA A 600 49.12 26.34 -0.05
CA ALA A 600 50.13 25.37 0.37
C ALA A 600 50.32 25.31 1.91
N ASN A 601 49.45 25.96 2.68
CA ASN A 601 49.62 26.14 4.12
C ASN A 601 48.29 26.18 4.89
N GLN A 602 47.43 25.18 4.65
CA GLN A 602 46.20 24.95 5.42
C GLN A 602 45.19 26.13 5.39
N GLY A 603 45.18 26.91 4.31
CA GLY A 603 44.35 28.11 4.12
C GLY A 603 44.98 29.42 4.63
N SER A 604 46.18 29.40 5.22
CA SER A 604 46.76 30.60 5.86
C SER A 604 47.16 31.69 4.85
N LEU A 605 47.45 31.29 3.61
CA LEU A 605 47.61 32.15 2.44
C LEU A 605 47.20 31.37 1.19
N TRP A 606 46.48 32.03 0.29
CA TRP A 606 46.07 31.53 -1.02
C TRP A 606 46.78 32.25 -2.15
N THR A 607 47.07 31.51 -3.21
CA THR A 607 47.60 32.02 -4.48
C THR A 607 46.59 31.68 -5.58
N ALA A 608 46.24 32.66 -6.41
CA ALA A 608 45.40 32.42 -7.58
C ALA A 608 46.15 31.56 -8.62
N MET A 609 45.40 30.68 -9.27
CA MET A 609 45.81 29.93 -10.46
C MET A 609 45.16 30.56 -11.71
N ASP A 610 45.53 30.07 -12.90
CA ASP A 610 44.79 30.39 -14.12
C ASP A 610 43.31 29.99 -13.99
N VAL A 611 42.41 30.72 -14.65
CA VAL A 611 40.96 30.47 -14.61
C VAL A 611 40.51 29.84 -15.93
N PRO A 612 40.21 28.54 -15.99
CA PRO A 612 39.78 27.88 -17.22
C PRO A 612 38.32 28.22 -17.58
N ALA A 613 38.02 28.28 -18.88
CA ALA A 613 36.72 28.68 -19.40
C ALA A 613 35.73 27.49 -19.46
N ILE A 614 35.37 26.96 -18.29
CA ILE A 614 34.60 25.70 -18.15
C ILE A 614 33.09 25.88 -17.93
N HIS A 615 32.60 27.10 -17.72
CA HIS A 615 31.15 27.40 -17.63
C HIS A 615 30.67 28.42 -18.68
N PRO A 616 30.85 28.19 -20.00
CA PRO A 616 30.26 29.05 -21.04
C PRO A 616 28.72 29.00 -21.10
N GLY A 617 28.06 28.01 -20.49
CA GLY A 617 26.62 28.01 -20.22
C GLY A 617 26.19 28.90 -19.05
N ALA A 618 27.14 29.27 -18.18
CA ALA A 618 26.90 29.88 -16.88
C ALA A 618 26.11 28.98 -15.90
N GLN A 619 26.33 27.66 -15.97
CA GLN A 619 25.60 26.65 -15.19
C GLN A 619 26.40 26.12 -13.97
N GLY A 620 27.45 26.82 -13.51
CA GLY A 620 28.32 26.42 -12.39
C GLY A 620 27.68 26.36 -10.98
N ARG A 621 26.35 26.33 -10.86
CA ARG A 621 25.62 25.62 -9.78
C ARG A 621 24.51 24.84 -10.49
N PRO A 622 24.45 23.49 -10.37
CA PRO A 622 25.38 22.62 -9.64
C PRO A 622 26.72 22.32 -10.34
N ASN A 623 26.91 22.73 -11.60
CA ASN A 623 27.79 22.03 -12.55
C ASN A 623 29.27 22.42 -12.45
N THR A 624 29.81 22.44 -11.22
CA THR A 624 31.24 22.59 -10.90
C THR A 624 31.66 21.49 -9.92
N SER A 625 32.65 20.69 -10.31
CA SER A 625 33.32 19.69 -9.47
C SER A 625 34.81 20.02 -9.28
N LEU A 626 35.43 19.54 -8.19
CA LEU A 626 36.84 19.81 -7.88
C LEU A 626 37.47 18.65 -7.09
N ALA A 627 38.60 18.10 -7.55
CA ALA A 627 39.33 17.04 -6.87
C ALA A 627 40.84 17.31 -6.84
N ALA A 628 41.47 17.20 -5.67
CA ALA A 628 42.91 17.34 -5.52
C ALA A 628 43.58 15.97 -5.65
N ASP A 629 44.72 15.91 -6.34
CA ASP A 629 45.41 14.65 -6.60
C ASP A 629 45.98 14.04 -5.31
N PRO A 630 45.79 12.74 -5.00
CA PRO A 630 46.30 12.14 -3.77
C PRO A 630 47.83 11.96 -3.76
N THR A 631 48.49 12.02 -4.92
CA THR A 631 49.92 11.73 -5.08
C THR A 631 50.78 12.98 -5.25
N ASP A 632 50.31 14.01 -5.97
CA ASP A 632 51.07 15.25 -6.21
C ASP A 632 50.37 16.49 -5.63
N PRO A 633 50.96 17.18 -4.62
CA PRO A 633 50.37 18.36 -3.98
C PRO A 633 50.16 19.57 -4.91
N ASN A 634 50.62 19.54 -6.17
CA ASN A 634 50.48 20.64 -7.12
C ASN A 634 49.32 20.42 -8.11
N ILE A 635 48.69 19.24 -8.13
CA ILE A 635 47.73 18.84 -9.14
C ILE A 635 46.30 18.87 -8.61
N VAL A 636 45.39 19.40 -9.43
CA VAL A 636 43.96 19.48 -9.18
C VAL A 636 43.19 19.22 -10.47
N PHE A 637 42.01 18.63 -10.37
CA PHE A 637 41.07 18.44 -11.47
C PHE A 637 39.85 19.31 -11.18
N ILE A 638 39.31 19.99 -12.20
CA ILE A 638 38.12 20.84 -12.11
C ILE A 638 37.16 20.53 -13.28
N GLY A 639 35.85 20.51 -13.00
CA GLY A 639 34.82 20.15 -13.98
C GLY A 639 33.81 21.27 -14.32
N GLY A 640 33.12 21.13 -15.46
CA GLY A 640 32.41 22.20 -16.18
C GLY A 640 31.03 21.87 -16.76
N ASP A 641 30.49 22.81 -17.56
CA ASP A 641 29.15 22.75 -18.19
C ASP A 641 29.18 22.38 -19.70
N ARG A 642 30.29 21.85 -20.26
CA ARG A 642 30.35 21.44 -21.69
C ARG A 642 31.32 20.29 -21.97
N PRO A 643 31.00 19.33 -22.88
CA PRO A 643 31.83 18.15 -23.16
C PRO A 643 33.29 18.47 -23.54
N SER A 644 33.48 19.44 -24.44
CA SER A 644 34.80 19.79 -25.00
C SER A 644 35.77 20.42 -24.00
N THR A 645 35.27 20.85 -22.84
CA THR A 645 36.06 21.39 -21.72
C THR A 645 35.71 20.70 -20.40
N ASN A 646 35.04 19.54 -20.44
CA ASN A 646 34.26 19.03 -19.30
C ASN A 646 35.10 18.83 -18.05
N VAL A 647 36.26 18.21 -18.18
CA VAL A 647 37.22 18.03 -17.09
C VAL A 647 38.59 18.56 -17.51
N MET A 648 39.18 19.38 -16.65
CA MET A 648 40.52 19.98 -16.85
C MET A 648 41.44 19.68 -15.68
N ARG A 649 42.69 19.32 -15.98
CA ARG A 649 43.76 19.13 -14.98
C ARG A 649 44.59 20.40 -14.88
N GLY A 650 44.58 20.99 -13.69
CA GLY A 650 45.46 22.07 -13.27
C GLY A 650 46.77 21.56 -12.68
N ASP A 651 47.86 22.28 -12.97
CA ASP A 651 49.20 22.06 -12.43
C ASP A 651 49.78 23.37 -11.90
N ALA A 652 49.79 23.51 -10.58
CA ALA A 652 50.25 24.73 -9.91
C ALA A 652 51.78 24.93 -9.94
N SER A 653 52.55 23.99 -10.51
CA SER A 653 53.99 24.15 -10.72
C SER A 653 54.32 24.88 -12.04
N LEU A 654 53.36 24.92 -12.98
CA LEU A 654 53.49 25.59 -14.27
C LEU A 654 53.32 27.11 -14.16
N ALA A 655 53.85 27.83 -15.16
CA ALA A 655 53.66 29.27 -15.28
C ALA A 655 52.20 29.62 -15.64
N SER A 656 51.74 30.77 -15.15
CA SER A 656 50.41 31.32 -15.51
C SER A 656 50.30 31.59 -17.02
N GLY A 657 49.10 31.35 -17.55
CA GLY A 657 48.81 31.22 -18.97
C GLY A 657 49.08 29.80 -19.52
N SER A 658 49.27 28.81 -18.66
CA SER A 658 49.61 27.42 -19.04
C SER A 658 49.32 26.37 -17.95
N GLN A 659 48.62 26.72 -16.86
CA GLN A 659 48.42 25.80 -15.73
C GLN A 659 47.36 24.72 -15.97
N PHE A 660 46.38 24.94 -16.86
CA PHE A 660 45.30 23.98 -17.12
C PHE A 660 45.36 23.39 -18.53
N ALA A 661 45.08 22.10 -18.65
CA ALA A 661 44.85 21.38 -19.90
C ALA A 661 43.61 20.47 -19.77
N THR A 662 42.90 20.21 -20.87
CA THR A 662 41.78 19.26 -20.85
C THR A 662 42.30 17.84 -20.61
N VAL A 663 41.47 17.01 -19.96
CA VAL A 663 41.71 15.57 -19.82
C VAL A 663 40.65 14.75 -20.53
N THR A 664 40.13 15.28 -21.64
CA THR A 664 39.09 14.72 -22.50
C THR A 664 39.54 14.68 -23.96
N ALA A 665 38.75 14.04 -24.83
CA ALA A 665 39.02 13.84 -26.25
C ALA A 665 40.47 13.37 -26.50
N GLY A 666 41.20 14.01 -27.42
CA GLY A 666 42.57 13.62 -27.78
C GLY A 666 43.61 13.67 -26.64
N ASN A 667 43.28 14.29 -25.49
CA ASN A 667 44.13 14.26 -24.29
C ASN A 667 43.81 13.08 -23.34
N ALA A 668 42.83 12.23 -23.70
CA ALA A 668 42.47 10.99 -23.01
C ALA A 668 42.09 9.90 -24.04
N ASN A 669 42.98 9.61 -25.00
CA ASN A 669 42.81 8.56 -26.00
C ASN A 669 41.51 8.64 -26.85
N ASN A 670 41.03 9.86 -27.11
CA ASN A 670 39.73 10.16 -27.73
C ASN A 670 38.56 9.67 -26.88
N SER A 671 38.53 10.04 -25.59
CA SER A 671 37.38 9.77 -24.72
C SER A 671 36.95 10.99 -23.89
N THR A 672 35.64 11.14 -23.68
CA THR A 672 35.00 12.34 -23.11
C THR A 672 33.72 11.92 -22.36
N PRO A 673 33.61 12.10 -21.02
CA PRO A 673 32.38 11.83 -20.26
C PRO A 673 31.26 12.83 -20.64
N HIS A 674 30.08 12.69 -20.04
CA HIS A 674 28.96 13.58 -20.34
C HIS A 674 29.26 15.01 -19.91
N ALA A 675 28.43 15.96 -20.33
CA ALA A 675 28.52 17.32 -19.84
C ALA A 675 28.01 17.41 -18.38
N ASP A 676 28.37 18.52 -17.72
CA ASP A 676 27.69 19.04 -16.53
C ASP A 676 28.07 18.32 -15.22
N THR A 677 29.37 18.40 -14.90
CA THR A 677 29.98 17.70 -13.76
C THR A 677 29.44 18.17 -12.40
N ARG A 678 29.01 17.22 -11.57
CA ARG A 678 28.45 17.46 -10.22
C ARG A 678 29.47 17.19 -9.12
N HIS A 679 30.19 16.06 -9.19
CA HIS A 679 31.16 15.63 -8.18
C HIS A 679 32.38 14.92 -8.79
N MET A 680 33.53 14.99 -8.11
CA MET A 680 34.77 14.30 -8.49
C MET A 680 35.52 13.82 -7.26
N ILE A 681 36.01 12.58 -7.28
CA ILE A 681 36.75 11.97 -6.16
C ILE A 681 37.65 10.83 -6.66
N PHE A 682 38.71 10.49 -5.93
CA PHE A 682 39.61 9.39 -6.32
C PHE A 682 39.17 8.06 -5.71
N ASP A 683 39.28 6.97 -6.48
CA ASP A 683 39.13 5.60 -5.95
C ASP A 683 40.42 5.09 -5.28
N ALA A 684 40.34 3.93 -4.63
CA ALA A 684 41.45 3.35 -3.86
C ALA A 684 42.71 3.01 -4.70
N ASP A 685 42.57 2.86 -6.02
CA ASP A 685 43.68 2.64 -6.96
C ASP A 685 44.26 3.97 -7.51
N GLY A 686 43.66 5.11 -7.19
CA GLY A 686 44.08 6.43 -7.66
C GLY A 686 43.58 6.77 -9.07
N ASN A 687 42.52 6.14 -9.55
CA ASN A 687 41.76 6.64 -10.70
C ASN A 687 40.84 7.78 -10.22
N LEU A 688 40.53 8.71 -11.12
CA LEU A 688 39.57 9.78 -10.84
C LEU A 688 38.17 9.31 -11.26
N LEU A 689 37.24 9.27 -10.31
CA LEU A 689 35.81 9.14 -10.56
C LEU A 689 35.20 10.53 -10.74
N GLU A 690 34.24 10.63 -11.64
CA GLU A 690 33.50 11.84 -11.97
C GLU A 690 32.04 11.48 -12.18
N SER A 691 31.12 12.35 -11.75
CA SER A 691 29.69 12.16 -11.96
C SER A 691 29.00 13.44 -12.43
N ASP A 692 28.03 13.26 -13.30
CA ASP A 692 27.41 14.28 -14.13
C ASP A 692 25.94 13.91 -14.43
N ASP A 693 25.32 14.52 -15.44
CA ASP A 693 23.93 14.25 -15.85
C ASP A 693 23.75 12.97 -16.69
N GLY A 694 24.84 12.39 -17.21
CA GLY A 694 24.85 11.10 -17.90
C GLY A 694 25.23 9.92 -17.01
N GLY A 695 25.72 10.14 -15.79
CA GLY A 695 25.97 9.11 -14.78
C GLY A 695 27.33 9.22 -14.11
N ILE A 696 28.11 8.15 -14.15
CA ILE A 696 29.40 8.02 -13.46
C ILE A 696 30.48 7.42 -14.37
N TYR A 697 31.64 8.09 -14.42
CA TYR A 697 32.75 7.76 -15.30
C TYR A 697 34.07 7.66 -14.52
N ARG A 698 34.97 6.77 -14.96
CA ARG A 698 36.32 6.60 -14.38
C ARG A 698 37.39 7.01 -15.38
N LEU A 699 38.20 8.00 -15.03
CA LEU A 699 39.44 8.33 -15.73
C LEU A 699 40.60 7.50 -15.18
N THR A 700 40.98 6.48 -15.94
CA THR A 700 42.08 5.58 -15.55
C THR A 700 43.44 6.23 -15.77
N THR A 701 44.39 5.98 -14.86
CA THR A 701 45.77 6.54 -14.92
C THR A 701 45.82 8.07 -15.17
N PRO A 702 45.12 8.91 -14.39
CA PRO A 702 44.85 10.31 -14.74
C PRO A 702 46.10 11.19 -14.94
N ASN A 703 47.25 10.82 -14.36
CA ASN A 703 48.55 11.48 -14.54
C ASN A 703 49.43 10.93 -15.68
N VAL A 704 48.96 9.97 -16.48
CA VAL A 704 49.74 9.33 -17.56
C VAL A 704 49.06 9.56 -18.91
N PRO A 705 49.32 10.68 -19.63
CA PRO A 705 48.60 11.05 -20.85
C PRO A 705 48.65 10.03 -22.00
N ALA A 706 49.59 9.08 -21.98
CA ALA A 706 49.71 8.02 -22.99
C ALA A 706 48.80 6.81 -22.74
N THR A 707 48.25 6.66 -21.54
CA THR A 707 47.33 5.56 -21.17
C THR A 707 45.98 6.05 -20.66
N ARG A 708 45.88 7.33 -20.29
CA ARG A 708 44.66 7.99 -19.83
C ARG A 708 43.48 7.72 -20.77
N ILE A 709 42.41 7.15 -20.24
CA ILE A 709 41.14 6.93 -20.93
C ILE A 709 39.99 6.95 -19.93
N TRP A 710 38.86 7.54 -20.32
CA TRP A 710 37.59 7.46 -19.61
C TRP A 710 36.88 6.15 -19.97
N GLY A 711 36.22 5.52 -19.00
CA GLY A 711 35.26 4.44 -19.23
C GLY A 711 34.02 4.67 -18.38
N SER A 712 32.87 4.19 -18.85
CA SER A 712 31.64 4.25 -18.05
C SER A 712 31.72 3.30 -16.85
N VAL A 713 31.09 3.70 -15.75
CA VAL A 713 30.86 2.87 -14.56
C VAL A 713 29.34 2.65 -14.37
N ASN A 714 28.51 3.04 -15.36
CA ASN A 714 27.05 3.03 -15.26
C ASN A 714 26.48 1.62 -15.09
N GLY A 715 26.85 0.66 -15.95
CA GLY A 715 26.35 -0.71 -15.85
C GLY A 715 24.81 -0.74 -15.87
N ASN A 716 24.19 -1.41 -14.90
CA ASN A 716 22.72 -1.46 -14.74
C ASN A 716 22.12 -0.29 -13.91
N LEU A 717 22.75 0.88 -13.83
CA LEU A 717 22.12 2.03 -13.17
C LEU A 717 20.86 2.49 -13.92
N GLN A 718 19.74 2.55 -13.18
CA GLN A 718 18.45 3.05 -13.63
C GLN A 718 18.12 4.32 -12.83
N VAL A 719 18.80 5.42 -13.17
CA VAL A 719 18.69 6.72 -12.48
C VAL A 719 18.28 7.87 -13.40
N MET A 720 17.66 7.52 -14.54
CA MET A 720 17.27 8.46 -15.59
C MET A 720 16.12 9.36 -15.16
N GLU A 721 16.26 10.67 -15.38
CA GLU A 721 15.22 11.67 -15.18
C GLU A 721 14.28 11.68 -16.40
N VAL A 722 13.38 10.68 -16.40
CA VAL A 722 12.29 10.51 -17.37
C VAL A 722 11.15 11.48 -17.04
N HIS A 723 10.65 12.22 -18.02
CA HIS A 723 9.60 13.23 -17.82
C HIS A 723 8.37 13.06 -18.71
N ASP A 724 8.41 12.15 -19.68
CA ASP A 724 7.37 11.92 -20.69
C ASP A 724 7.58 10.54 -21.34
N VAL A 725 6.52 9.76 -21.59
CA VAL A 725 6.59 8.36 -22.05
C VAL A 725 5.47 8.01 -23.02
N SER A 726 5.73 7.09 -23.97
CA SER A 726 4.68 6.55 -24.85
C SER A 726 5.00 5.12 -25.35
N TYR A 727 3.97 4.31 -25.55
CA TYR A 727 4.02 2.87 -25.83
C TYR A 727 3.54 2.50 -27.24
N ASP A 728 4.15 1.45 -27.80
CA ASP A 728 3.82 0.92 -29.12
C ASP A 728 3.25 -0.51 -29.03
N PRO A 729 1.91 -0.69 -28.90
CA PRO A 729 1.28 -2.01 -28.78
C PRO A 729 1.42 -2.90 -30.04
N LEU A 730 1.94 -2.36 -31.16
CA LEU A 730 2.26 -3.18 -32.34
C LEU A 730 3.59 -3.93 -32.19
N THR A 731 4.47 -3.48 -31.29
CA THR A 731 5.83 -4.01 -31.11
C THR A 731 6.23 -4.23 -29.66
N ASN A 732 5.37 -3.82 -28.72
CA ASN A 732 5.55 -3.84 -27.27
C ASN A 732 6.81 -3.07 -26.84
N ILE A 733 7.04 -1.89 -27.46
CA ILE A 733 8.22 -1.02 -27.29
C ILE A 733 7.82 0.28 -26.61
N ILE A 734 8.59 0.70 -25.60
CA ILE A 734 8.42 2.00 -24.97
C ILE A 734 9.44 3.02 -25.53
N MET A 735 8.99 4.28 -25.68
CA MET A 735 9.78 5.45 -26.07
C MET A 735 9.62 6.57 -25.02
N THR A 736 10.59 7.48 -24.90
CA THR A 736 10.58 8.48 -23.80
C THR A 736 11.38 9.76 -24.08
N GLY A 737 10.91 10.89 -23.53
CA GLY A 737 11.66 12.13 -23.32
C GLY A 737 12.36 12.18 -21.95
N THR A 738 13.65 12.55 -21.93
CA THR A 738 14.47 12.62 -20.72
C THR A 738 15.30 13.90 -20.64
N GLN A 739 15.59 14.36 -19.42
CA GLN A 739 16.34 15.59 -19.20
C GLN A 739 17.85 15.41 -19.44
N ASP A 740 18.49 16.38 -20.11
CA ASP A 740 19.89 16.43 -20.61
C ASP A 740 20.38 15.25 -21.49
N ASN A 741 19.73 14.07 -21.46
CA ASN A 741 20.16 12.83 -22.11
C ASN A 741 19.49 12.57 -23.48
N GLY A 742 18.25 13.05 -23.67
CA GLY A 742 17.56 13.12 -24.95
C GLY A 742 16.31 12.25 -25.06
N THR A 743 16.04 11.78 -26.29
CA THR A 743 14.94 10.86 -26.56
C THR A 743 15.49 9.44 -26.70
N HIS A 744 14.89 8.49 -25.98
CA HIS A 744 15.33 7.10 -25.92
C HIS A 744 14.20 6.14 -26.32
N ILE A 745 14.58 4.94 -26.74
CA ILE A 745 13.65 3.86 -27.08
C ILE A 745 14.22 2.49 -26.67
N GLN A 746 13.34 1.56 -26.27
CA GLN A 746 13.76 0.18 -26.00
C GLN A 746 14.31 -0.49 -27.28
N LEU A 747 15.41 -1.26 -27.13
CA LEU A 747 15.98 -2.07 -28.22
C LEU A 747 15.05 -3.21 -28.67
N SER A 748 14.32 -3.78 -27.72
CA SER A 748 13.32 -4.83 -27.90
C SER A 748 12.37 -4.81 -26.70
N SER A 749 11.17 -5.38 -26.84
CA SER A 749 10.22 -5.48 -25.72
C SER A 749 10.86 -6.13 -24.48
N GLY A 750 10.59 -5.58 -23.29
CA GLY A 750 11.18 -6.01 -22.03
C GLY A 750 12.69 -5.76 -21.89
N SER A 751 13.32 -5.02 -22.82
CA SER A 751 14.74 -4.69 -22.72
C SER A 751 14.97 -3.54 -21.74
N LEU A 752 15.65 -3.86 -20.64
CA LEU A 752 16.19 -2.85 -19.73
C LEU A 752 17.28 -1.98 -20.39
N VAL A 753 17.88 -2.42 -21.51
CA VAL A 753 18.86 -1.63 -22.28
C VAL A 753 18.16 -0.92 -23.44
N TRP A 754 18.36 0.39 -23.54
CA TRP A 754 17.71 1.28 -24.49
C TRP A 754 18.75 1.91 -25.43
N GLU A 755 18.33 2.44 -26.59
CA GLU A 755 19.19 3.30 -27.40
C GLU A 755 18.67 4.75 -27.44
N ARG A 756 19.61 5.68 -27.57
CA ARG A 756 19.30 7.10 -27.77
C ARG A 756 19.08 7.41 -29.25
N ILE A 757 17.87 7.84 -29.60
CA ILE A 757 17.49 8.21 -30.98
C ILE A 757 17.57 9.72 -31.26
N ASN A 758 17.70 10.57 -30.23
CA ASN A 758 17.81 12.03 -30.34
C ASN A 758 18.65 12.63 -29.20
N GLY A 759 19.19 13.85 -29.35
CA GLY A 759 20.03 14.50 -28.32
C GLY A 759 19.61 15.93 -27.97
N GLY A 760 20.23 16.51 -26.95
CA GLY A 760 19.67 17.61 -26.15
C GLY A 760 18.85 17.02 -25.00
N ASP A 761 18.07 17.83 -24.28
CA ASP A 761 16.91 17.32 -23.54
C ASP A 761 15.90 16.76 -24.53
N GLY A 762 15.18 15.71 -24.13
CA GLY A 762 14.00 15.24 -24.85
C GLY A 762 12.94 16.33 -24.92
N GLY A 763 12.26 16.40 -26.06
CA GLY A 763 10.88 16.87 -26.08
C GLY A 763 9.94 15.67 -25.96
N ASP A 764 8.67 15.96 -25.79
CA ASP A 764 7.62 14.96 -25.58
C ASP A 764 7.48 14.03 -26.80
N VAL A 765 7.02 12.81 -26.52
CA VAL A 765 6.89 11.71 -27.47
C VAL A 765 5.41 11.34 -27.66
N ALA A 766 5.10 10.69 -28.78
CA ALA A 766 3.77 10.15 -29.02
C ALA A 766 3.84 9.01 -30.05
N ILE A 767 2.94 8.04 -29.98
CA ILE A 767 2.94 6.88 -30.88
C ILE A 767 1.56 6.69 -31.53
N ASP A 768 1.55 6.54 -32.85
CA ASP A 768 0.37 6.24 -33.66
C ASP A 768 0.50 4.81 -34.21
N SER A 769 -0.07 3.87 -33.47
CA SER A 769 -0.23 2.46 -33.85
C SER A 769 -1.40 2.22 -34.81
N VAL A 770 -2.30 3.19 -34.97
CA VAL A 770 -3.64 3.01 -35.58
C VAL A 770 -3.64 3.32 -37.07
N THR A 771 -3.08 4.46 -37.52
CA THR A 771 -3.16 4.91 -38.92
C THR A 771 -2.60 3.90 -39.91
N LEU A 772 -1.58 3.13 -39.50
CA LEU A 772 -0.93 2.11 -40.33
C LEU A 772 -1.12 0.67 -39.82
N ALA A 773 -2.01 0.42 -38.86
CA ALA A 773 -2.32 -0.93 -38.33
C ALA A 773 -2.60 -1.96 -39.44
N GLY A 774 -3.37 -1.57 -40.46
CA GLY A 774 -3.69 -2.41 -41.63
C GLY A 774 -2.50 -2.75 -42.55
N SER A 775 -1.33 -2.14 -42.33
CA SER A 775 -0.05 -2.50 -42.96
C SER A 775 0.92 -3.20 -42.00
N GLY A 776 0.59 -3.29 -40.70
CA GLY A 776 1.50 -3.80 -39.66
C GLY A 776 2.70 -2.88 -39.41
N HIS A 777 2.50 -1.56 -39.51
CA HIS A 777 3.48 -0.51 -39.20
C HIS A 777 2.92 0.47 -38.14
N SER A 778 3.79 1.15 -37.40
CA SER A 778 3.46 2.26 -36.48
C SER A 778 4.25 3.53 -36.85
N TYR A 779 3.77 4.69 -36.37
CA TYR A 779 4.52 5.94 -36.39
C TYR A 779 4.92 6.37 -34.98
N ARG A 780 6.14 6.91 -34.81
CA ARG A 780 6.65 7.41 -33.52
C ARG A 780 7.14 8.85 -33.67
N TYR A 781 6.71 9.74 -32.78
CA TYR A 781 6.97 11.18 -32.83
C TYR A 781 7.96 11.61 -31.73
N LEU A 782 8.86 12.54 -32.06
CA LEU A 782 9.84 13.05 -31.09
C LEU A 782 10.40 14.42 -31.47
N SER A 783 10.95 15.12 -30.47
CA SER A 783 11.84 16.27 -30.64
C SER A 783 12.92 16.34 -29.56
N SER A 784 13.77 17.36 -29.65
CA SER A 784 14.53 17.89 -28.50
C SER A 784 13.90 19.20 -28.03
N GLN A 785 14.42 19.80 -26.95
CA GLN A 785 13.87 21.02 -26.37
C GLN A 785 13.47 22.11 -27.40
N ASN A 786 12.31 22.75 -27.18
CA ASN A 786 11.69 23.75 -28.07
C ASN A 786 11.27 23.19 -29.46
N LEU A 787 10.78 21.94 -29.51
CA LEU A 787 10.46 21.19 -30.73
C LEU A 787 11.66 21.05 -31.70
N GLY A 788 12.87 21.01 -31.15
CA GLY A 788 14.13 20.93 -31.88
C GLY A 788 14.21 19.65 -32.71
N GLY A 789 14.22 19.79 -34.04
CA GLY A 789 14.33 18.67 -34.97
C GLY A 789 13.10 17.75 -35.04
N PHE A 790 11.91 18.26 -34.66
CA PHE A 790 10.67 17.47 -34.59
C PHE A 790 10.41 16.64 -35.86
N ARG A 791 10.16 15.34 -35.65
CA ARG A 791 10.07 14.35 -36.72
C ARG A 791 9.17 13.17 -36.35
N ARG A 792 8.61 12.56 -37.39
CA ARG A 792 7.92 11.27 -37.35
C ARG A 792 8.85 10.19 -37.89
N LEU A 793 9.01 9.09 -37.16
CA LEU A 793 9.64 7.85 -37.61
C LEU A 793 8.54 6.84 -37.97
N GLU A 794 8.84 5.90 -38.85
CA GLU A 794 7.96 4.78 -39.22
C GLU A 794 8.69 3.46 -38.95
N TYR A 795 8.01 2.53 -38.27
CA TYR A 795 8.54 1.21 -37.89
C TYR A 795 7.59 0.10 -38.34
N ASP A 796 8.13 -1.09 -38.63
CA ASP A 796 7.33 -2.30 -38.83
C ASP A 796 7.09 -3.08 -37.52
N SER A 797 6.14 -4.02 -37.55
CA SER A 797 5.81 -4.97 -36.47
C SER A 797 6.94 -5.90 -36.03
N ALA A 798 8.13 -5.81 -36.63
CA ALA A 798 9.36 -6.46 -36.15
C ALA A 798 10.39 -5.43 -35.63
N ASN A 799 9.93 -4.22 -35.27
CA ASN A 799 10.68 -3.07 -34.78
C ASN A 799 11.78 -2.57 -35.74
N ASN A 800 11.68 -2.81 -37.05
CA ASN A 800 12.64 -2.29 -38.02
C ASN A 800 12.26 -0.87 -38.45
N PHE A 801 13.23 0.04 -38.42
CA PHE A 801 13.07 1.41 -38.93
C PHE A 801 12.86 1.40 -40.46
N ILE A 802 11.76 2.00 -40.92
CA ILE A 802 11.36 2.10 -42.33
C ILE A 802 11.67 3.48 -42.92
N ALA A 803 11.23 4.56 -42.26
CA ALA A 803 11.31 5.92 -42.78
C ALA A 803 11.34 7.01 -41.69
N SER A 804 11.77 8.22 -42.06
CA SER A 804 11.72 9.40 -41.21
C SER A 804 11.24 10.61 -42.01
N VAL A 805 10.32 11.39 -41.44
CA VAL A 805 9.79 12.64 -41.99
C VAL A 805 10.02 13.77 -40.98
N SER A 806 10.88 14.74 -41.32
CA SER A 806 11.01 15.99 -40.56
C SER A 806 9.78 16.87 -40.79
N ILE A 807 9.28 17.50 -39.73
CA ILE A 807 8.05 18.29 -39.75
C ILE A 807 8.39 19.77 -39.47
N ASP A 808 7.82 20.69 -40.25
CA ASP A 808 8.10 22.12 -40.13
C ASP A 808 7.29 22.75 -38.99
N THR A 809 7.93 22.88 -37.83
CA THR A 809 7.36 23.51 -36.63
C THR A 809 7.46 25.02 -36.61
N SER A 810 7.98 25.69 -37.65
CA SER A 810 8.23 27.15 -37.66
C SER A 810 6.99 28.05 -37.56
N THR A 811 5.79 27.46 -37.65
CA THR A 811 4.52 28.15 -37.35
C THR A 811 4.29 28.30 -35.83
N ILE A 812 4.89 27.42 -35.02
CA ILE A 812 4.83 27.44 -33.55
C ILE A 812 5.86 28.46 -33.05
N THR A 813 5.39 29.67 -32.71
CA THR A 813 6.25 30.83 -32.41
C THR A 813 6.57 31.02 -30.93
N ASP A 814 5.88 30.27 -30.07
CA ASP A 814 5.93 30.30 -28.61
C ASP A 814 5.97 28.87 -28.05
N ALA A 815 6.78 28.01 -28.68
CA ALA A 815 7.10 26.68 -28.16
C ALA A 815 7.67 26.76 -26.73
N GLN A 816 7.39 25.75 -25.92
CA GLN A 816 7.87 25.60 -24.56
C GLN A 816 9.22 24.85 -24.54
N PHE A 817 9.94 24.87 -23.40
CA PHE A 817 11.25 24.19 -23.34
C PHE A 817 11.08 22.69 -23.60
N VAL A 818 10.21 22.04 -22.84
CA VAL A 818 9.53 20.80 -23.21
C VAL A 818 8.15 21.23 -23.75
N THR A 819 7.76 20.79 -24.95
CA THR A 819 6.55 21.29 -25.66
C THR A 819 5.52 20.18 -25.84
N PRO A 820 4.41 20.22 -25.09
CA PRO A 820 3.35 19.23 -25.16
C PRO A 820 2.86 19.01 -26.58
N ILE A 821 2.80 17.74 -26.98
CA ILE A 821 2.15 17.25 -28.20
C ILE A 821 1.07 16.28 -27.78
N GLU A 822 0.00 16.17 -28.58
CA GLU A 822 -1.11 15.29 -28.26
C GLU A 822 -1.73 14.73 -29.54
N LEU A 823 -1.83 13.40 -29.64
CA LEU A 823 -2.45 12.71 -30.79
C LEU A 823 -3.97 12.69 -30.62
N ASN A 824 -4.72 12.58 -31.72
CA ASN A 824 -6.17 12.52 -31.61
C ASN A 824 -6.65 11.09 -31.42
N ALA A 825 -7.26 10.77 -30.28
CA ALA A 825 -7.76 9.43 -29.95
C ALA A 825 -8.82 8.87 -30.94
N ILE A 826 -9.39 9.70 -31.81
CA ILE A 826 -10.38 9.31 -32.83
C ILE A 826 -9.81 9.30 -34.26
N ASP A 827 -8.85 10.17 -34.55
CA ASP A 827 -8.24 10.34 -35.88
C ASP A 827 -6.74 10.71 -35.75
N PRO A 828 -5.84 9.75 -35.45
CA PRO A 828 -4.40 10.00 -35.26
C PRO A 828 -3.67 10.61 -36.48
N SER A 829 -4.36 10.82 -37.61
CA SER A 829 -3.89 11.71 -38.67
C SER A 829 -3.88 13.20 -38.24
N ARG A 830 -4.36 13.53 -37.04
CA ARG A 830 -4.37 14.86 -36.41
C ARG A 830 -3.51 14.89 -35.14
N MET A 831 -2.92 16.05 -34.83
CA MET A 831 -2.14 16.30 -33.60
C MET A 831 -2.27 17.76 -33.11
N LEU A 832 -2.31 17.98 -31.80
CA LEU A 832 -2.19 19.29 -31.15
C LEU A 832 -0.75 19.59 -30.71
N PHE A 833 -0.42 20.87 -30.53
CA PHE A 833 0.82 21.33 -29.89
C PHE A 833 0.55 22.49 -28.93
N GLY A 834 1.02 22.36 -27.68
CA GLY A 834 0.83 23.30 -26.59
C GLY A 834 1.90 24.40 -26.53
N GLY A 835 1.65 25.56 -27.13
CA GLY A 835 2.48 26.75 -26.95
C GLY A 835 2.25 27.45 -25.61
N VAL A 836 3.17 28.34 -25.22
CA VAL A 836 3.07 29.16 -23.98
C VAL A 836 1.79 29.99 -23.91
N SER A 837 1.30 30.48 -25.06
CA SER A 837 0.14 31.39 -25.15
C SER A 837 -0.90 30.98 -26.21
N ASN A 838 -0.60 30.00 -27.06
CA ASN A 838 -1.42 29.60 -28.19
C ASN A 838 -1.51 28.07 -28.29
N LEU A 839 -2.67 27.55 -28.69
CA LEU A 839 -2.80 26.17 -29.14
C LEU A 839 -2.63 26.09 -30.66
N TYR A 840 -1.98 25.02 -31.12
CA TYR A 840 -1.75 24.72 -32.52
C TYR A 840 -2.32 23.35 -32.89
N GLU A 841 -2.76 23.20 -34.14
CA GLU A 841 -3.42 21.99 -34.63
C GLU A 841 -2.86 21.61 -36.02
N SER A 842 -2.51 20.34 -36.19
CA SER A 842 -2.34 19.70 -37.49
C SER A 842 -3.49 18.74 -37.74
N THR A 843 -4.04 18.75 -38.95
CA THR A 843 -5.10 17.82 -39.40
C THR A 843 -4.59 16.84 -40.47
N ASN A 844 -3.27 16.68 -40.56
CA ASN A 844 -2.58 15.84 -41.53
C ASN A 844 -1.16 15.47 -41.10
N ILE A 845 -0.95 15.19 -39.80
CA ILE A 845 0.38 14.96 -39.21
C ILE A 845 1.07 13.69 -39.75
N THR A 846 0.29 12.75 -40.28
CA THR A 846 0.75 11.52 -40.95
C THR A 846 1.06 11.72 -42.44
N ALA A 847 0.81 12.90 -43.03
CA ALA A 847 1.14 13.19 -44.42
C ALA A 847 2.66 13.23 -44.69
N ALA A 848 3.04 13.19 -45.97
CA ALA A 848 4.42 13.39 -46.43
C ALA A 848 4.87 14.87 -46.44
N SER A 849 3.94 15.80 -46.15
CA SER A 849 4.21 17.22 -45.91
C SER A 849 3.10 17.78 -45.01
N PRO A 850 3.17 17.54 -43.69
CA PRO A 850 2.17 18.03 -42.75
C PRO A 850 2.07 19.55 -42.72
N THR A 851 0.94 20.04 -42.24
CA THR A 851 0.68 21.48 -42.02
C THR A 851 0.18 21.70 -40.60
N ILE A 852 0.78 22.65 -39.90
CA ILE A 852 0.41 23.07 -38.54
C ILE A 852 -0.24 24.46 -38.64
N THR A 853 -1.33 24.67 -37.91
CA THR A 853 -2.10 25.93 -37.89
C THR A 853 -2.25 26.44 -36.46
N ASN A 854 -1.98 27.73 -36.22
CA ASN A 854 -2.37 28.38 -34.95
C ASN A 854 -3.90 28.49 -34.90
N ILE A 855 -4.54 27.85 -33.92
CA ILE A 855 -6.00 27.88 -33.73
C ILE A 855 -6.43 28.86 -32.62
N GLY A 856 -5.46 29.57 -32.02
CA GLY A 856 -5.66 30.52 -30.94
C GLY A 856 -6.05 29.84 -29.64
N GLY A 857 -6.85 30.55 -28.82
CA GLY A 857 -7.26 30.09 -27.50
C GLY A 857 -6.30 30.53 -26.40
N ALA A 858 -6.20 29.72 -25.36
CA ALA A 858 -5.11 29.76 -24.39
C ALA A 858 -4.02 28.74 -24.83
N GLY A 859 -2.84 28.78 -24.21
CA GLY A 859 -1.77 27.80 -24.44
C GLY A 859 -2.09 26.43 -23.83
N ALA A 860 -1.06 25.64 -23.51
CA ALA A 860 -1.18 24.50 -22.60
C ALA A 860 -0.06 24.55 -21.55
N ASN A 861 -0.31 24.10 -20.32
CA ASN A 861 0.72 23.98 -19.29
C ASN A 861 1.04 22.50 -19.04
N ARG A 862 2.15 22.03 -19.61
CA ARG A 862 2.50 20.60 -19.70
C ARG A 862 1.38 19.78 -20.39
N ASN A 863 1.31 18.49 -20.07
CA ASN A 863 0.51 17.45 -20.72
C ASN A 863 -1.01 17.66 -20.57
N ALA A 864 -1.46 18.72 -19.88
CA ALA A 864 -2.83 19.21 -19.73
C ALA A 864 -3.58 19.56 -21.05
N MET A 865 -3.70 18.61 -21.97
CA MET A 865 -4.42 18.63 -23.22
C MET A 865 -5.10 17.27 -23.43
N VAL A 866 -6.30 17.25 -24.00
CA VAL A 866 -6.95 16.02 -24.48
C VAL A 866 -7.48 16.28 -25.88
N TYR A 867 -7.28 15.34 -26.81
CA TYR A 867 -7.70 15.52 -28.19
C TYR A 867 -8.50 14.34 -28.76
N GLY A 868 -9.76 14.60 -29.12
CA GLY A 868 -10.71 13.53 -29.44
C GLY A 868 -11.29 12.85 -28.20
N GLY A 869 -12.28 11.98 -28.41
CA GLY A 869 -12.98 11.23 -27.37
C GLY A 869 -14.35 10.73 -27.85
N THR A 870 -14.93 9.75 -27.17
CA THR A 870 -16.26 9.18 -27.48
C THR A 870 -17.30 9.59 -26.42
N SER A 871 -18.57 9.70 -26.79
CA SER A 871 -19.69 9.95 -25.85
C SER A 871 -20.93 9.25 -26.37
N ALA A 872 -21.58 8.40 -25.56
CA ALA A 872 -22.69 7.53 -25.98
C ALA A 872 -22.43 6.82 -27.34
N SER A 873 -21.24 6.23 -27.50
CA SER A 873 -20.73 5.62 -28.75
C SER A 873 -20.62 6.56 -29.97
N VAL A 874 -20.70 7.88 -29.78
CA VAL A 874 -20.48 8.89 -30.83
C VAL A 874 -19.07 9.48 -30.71
N PRO A 875 -18.16 9.20 -31.65
CA PRO A 875 -16.79 9.72 -31.61
C PRO A 875 -16.72 11.19 -32.06
N ASN A 876 -15.89 11.99 -31.39
CA ASN A 876 -15.74 13.44 -31.65
C ASN A 876 -14.27 13.87 -31.81
N ALA A 877 -13.70 13.67 -33.01
CA ALA A 877 -12.33 14.09 -33.33
C ALA A 877 -12.08 15.62 -33.23
N ASP A 878 -13.10 16.46 -33.12
CA ASP A 878 -12.95 17.91 -32.92
C ASP A 878 -12.92 18.34 -31.45
N LEU A 879 -13.16 17.40 -30.51
CA LEU A 879 -13.02 17.64 -29.09
C LEU A 879 -11.59 18.09 -28.75
N VAL A 880 -11.50 19.12 -27.91
CA VAL A 880 -10.28 19.53 -27.22
C VAL A 880 -10.67 19.87 -25.78
N TYR A 881 -9.92 19.38 -24.80
CA TYR A 881 -9.77 20.04 -23.50
C TYR A 881 -8.34 20.59 -23.36
N VAL A 882 -8.15 21.66 -22.60
CA VAL A 882 -6.82 22.19 -22.27
C VAL A 882 -6.82 22.96 -20.94
N GLY A 883 -5.83 22.68 -20.09
CA GLY A 883 -5.65 23.33 -18.78
C GLY A 883 -4.69 24.53 -18.84
N VAL A 884 -5.13 25.71 -18.41
CA VAL A 884 -4.28 26.93 -18.39
C VAL A 884 -4.53 27.79 -17.15
N GLY A 885 -3.49 27.97 -16.34
CA GLY A 885 -3.66 28.55 -15.02
C GLY A 885 -4.65 27.71 -14.22
N ASN A 886 -5.59 28.35 -13.52
CA ASN A 886 -6.64 27.66 -12.77
C ASN A 886 -7.98 27.52 -13.51
N GLN A 887 -7.93 27.29 -14.83
CA GLN A 887 -9.12 27.13 -15.65
C GLN A 887 -8.90 26.07 -16.74
N VAL A 888 -9.85 25.14 -16.87
CA VAL A 888 -9.95 24.23 -18.01
C VAL A 888 -10.77 24.91 -19.10
N TYR A 889 -10.31 24.81 -20.35
CA TYR A 889 -10.99 25.28 -21.55
C TYR A 889 -11.39 24.09 -22.43
N LYS A 890 -12.40 24.26 -23.29
CA LYS A 890 -12.84 23.24 -24.25
C LYS A 890 -13.24 23.77 -25.62
N ARG A 891 -13.13 22.90 -26.63
CA ARG A 891 -13.75 22.99 -27.97
C ARG A 891 -14.47 21.67 -28.24
N THR A 892 -15.67 21.69 -28.79
CA THR A 892 -16.45 20.45 -29.09
C THR A 892 -16.94 20.36 -30.54
N THR A 893 -16.55 21.30 -31.40
CA THR A 893 -17.01 21.40 -32.80
C THR A 893 -15.90 21.89 -33.73
N SER A 894 -15.90 21.41 -34.98
CA SER A 894 -14.93 21.78 -36.03
C SER A 894 -14.85 23.29 -36.23
N GLY A 895 -13.64 23.86 -36.06
CA GLY A 895 -13.41 25.30 -36.17
C GLY A 895 -14.14 26.15 -35.11
N GLY A 896 -14.69 25.53 -34.07
CA GLY A 896 -15.31 26.20 -32.94
C GLY A 896 -14.29 26.96 -32.09
N ALA A 897 -14.76 27.99 -31.39
CA ALA A 897 -13.90 28.73 -30.45
C ALA A 897 -13.59 27.87 -29.22
N ILE A 898 -12.33 27.91 -28.77
CA ILE A 898 -11.92 27.39 -27.47
C ILE A 898 -12.51 28.31 -26.39
N THR A 899 -13.27 27.76 -25.46
CA THR A 899 -14.02 28.51 -24.43
C THR A 899 -13.76 27.96 -23.04
N ALA A 900 -13.72 28.82 -22.02
CA ALA A 900 -13.58 28.38 -20.64
C ALA A 900 -14.78 27.52 -20.22
N THR A 901 -14.49 26.44 -19.49
CA THR A 901 -15.50 25.72 -18.69
C THR A 901 -15.97 26.58 -17.50
N SER A 902 -16.84 26.05 -16.63
CA SER A 902 -17.11 26.68 -15.34
C SER A 902 -15.83 26.80 -14.48
N ALA A 903 -15.82 27.74 -13.54
CA ALA A 903 -14.68 27.88 -12.62
C ALA A 903 -14.51 26.61 -11.77
N LEU A 904 -13.26 26.25 -11.51
CA LEU A 904 -12.89 25.16 -10.61
C LEU A 904 -13.19 25.49 -9.14
N PRO A 905 -13.25 24.48 -8.24
CA PRO A 905 -13.37 24.67 -6.80
C PRO A 905 -12.33 25.61 -6.18
N SER A 906 -12.64 26.16 -5.00
CA SER A 906 -11.77 27.10 -4.32
C SER A 906 -10.47 26.45 -3.83
N GLY A 907 -9.34 26.99 -4.26
CA GLY A 907 -8.00 26.45 -4.00
C GLY A 907 -7.22 26.29 -5.30
N ALA A 908 -7.94 25.92 -6.38
CA ALA A 908 -7.40 25.64 -7.70
C ALA A 908 -6.34 26.65 -8.17
N SER A 909 -5.17 26.10 -8.45
CA SER A 909 -3.93 26.73 -8.87
C SER A 909 -3.60 26.32 -10.32
N THR A 910 -2.33 26.24 -10.71
CA THR A 910 -1.98 25.94 -12.11
C THR A 910 -2.22 24.47 -12.43
N ILE A 911 -3.22 24.19 -13.26
CA ILE A 911 -3.52 22.87 -13.82
C ILE A 911 -2.30 22.33 -14.56
N VAL A 912 -1.87 21.13 -14.21
CA VAL A 912 -0.69 20.45 -14.76
C VAL A 912 -1.05 19.30 -15.70
N ASP A 913 -2.23 18.70 -15.53
CA ASP A 913 -2.72 17.64 -16.42
C ASP A 913 -4.26 17.54 -16.47
N VAL A 914 -4.81 16.89 -17.51
CA VAL A 914 -6.24 16.73 -17.82
C VAL A 914 -6.47 15.39 -18.51
N ALA A 915 -7.40 14.57 -18.00
CA ALA A 915 -7.82 13.30 -18.61
C ALA A 915 -9.33 13.26 -18.88
N ILE A 916 -9.80 12.27 -19.65
CA ILE A 916 -11.23 11.99 -19.86
C ILE A 916 -11.51 10.51 -19.66
N ASP A 917 -12.77 10.20 -19.33
CA ASP A 917 -13.34 8.92 -19.71
C ASP A 917 -13.32 8.80 -21.25
N SER A 918 -12.64 7.77 -21.75
CA SER A 918 -12.45 7.58 -23.20
C SER A 918 -13.75 7.17 -23.93
N SER A 919 -14.71 6.60 -23.19
CA SER A 919 -16.03 6.16 -23.65
C SER A 919 -17.10 7.26 -23.55
N GLU A 920 -16.96 8.15 -22.55
CA GLU A 920 -17.87 9.27 -22.27
C GLU A 920 -17.12 10.56 -21.90
N TRP A 921 -16.61 11.28 -22.90
CA TRP A 921 -15.82 12.52 -22.76
C TRP A 921 -16.50 13.68 -22.02
N MET A 922 -17.81 13.59 -21.72
CA MET A 922 -18.44 14.51 -20.78
C MET A 922 -17.99 14.28 -19.33
N THR A 923 -17.47 13.11 -19.00
CA THR A 923 -16.66 12.86 -17.80
C THR A 923 -15.21 13.27 -18.08
N VAL A 924 -14.77 14.35 -17.43
CA VAL A 924 -13.44 14.96 -17.57
C VAL A 924 -12.84 15.23 -16.20
N PHE A 925 -11.55 14.92 -16.08
CA PHE A 925 -10.74 15.09 -14.88
C PHE A 925 -9.64 16.13 -15.14
N ALA A 926 -9.25 16.88 -14.11
CA ALA A 926 -8.14 17.84 -14.20
C ALA A 926 -7.43 17.97 -12.85
N ILE A 927 -6.10 18.07 -12.86
CA ILE A 927 -5.29 18.17 -11.65
C ILE A 927 -4.44 19.43 -11.62
N ASP A 928 -4.27 20.01 -10.43
CA ASP A 928 -3.11 20.84 -10.12
C ASP A 928 -2.14 20.09 -9.18
N SER A 929 -1.09 20.74 -8.71
CA SER A 929 -0.09 20.10 -7.85
C SER A 929 -0.59 19.63 -6.47
N ASN A 930 -1.81 19.98 -6.04
CA ASN A 930 -2.35 19.64 -4.72
C ASN A 930 -3.84 19.23 -4.72
N GLN A 931 -4.59 19.45 -5.80
CA GLN A 931 -6.01 19.15 -5.90
C GLN A 931 -6.38 18.43 -7.20
N ILE A 932 -7.41 17.58 -7.11
CA ILE A 932 -7.97 16.79 -8.21
C ILE A 932 -9.43 17.20 -8.41
N PHE A 933 -9.82 17.47 -9.65
CA PHE A 933 -11.15 17.96 -10.01
C PHE A 933 -11.82 17.05 -11.04
N MET A 934 -13.13 16.81 -10.88
CA MET A 934 -13.95 15.99 -11.76
C MET A 934 -15.18 16.75 -12.26
N SER A 935 -15.60 16.48 -13.49
CA SER A 935 -16.86 16.96 -14.04
C SER A 935 -17.52 15.90 -14.93
N VAL A 936 -18.74 15.47 -14.60
CA VAL A 936 -19.58 14.54 -15.40
C VAL A 936 -20.51 15.26 -16.39
N ASN A 937 -20.17 16.48 -16.80
CA ASN A 937 -20.98 17.30 -17.71
C ASN A 937 -20.14 18.28 -18.55
N ALA A 938 -18.96 17.81 -18.97
CA ALA A 938 -17.99 18.51 -19.79
C ALA A 938 -17.55 19.86 -19.20
N GLY A 939 -17.30 19.92 -17.89
CA GLY A 939 -16.91 21.13 -17.17
C GLY A 939 -18.04 22.15 -16.97
N SER A 940 -19.32 21.77 -17.08
CA SER A 940 -20.42 22.69 -16.75
C SER A 940 -20.56 22.91 -15.23
N ASN A 941 -20.21 21.92 -14.40
CA ASN A 941 -19.96 22.01 -12.97
C ASN A 941 -18.70 21.18 -12.64
N TRP A 942 -17.92 21.58 -11.65
CA TRP A 942 -16.74 20.83 -11.18
C TRP A 942 -16.85 20.49 -9.70
N THR A 943 -16.40 19.29 -9.33
CA THR A 943 -16.29 18.77 -7.96
C THR A 943 -14.82 18.61 -7.59
N ASP A 944 -14.45 18.91 -6.35
CA ASP A 944 -13.15 18.55 -5.79
C ASP A 944 -13.23 17.11 -5.27
N ILE A 945 -12.34 16.25 -5.77
CA ILE A 945 -12.29 14.81 -5.47
C ILE A 945 -10.95 14.41 -4.82
N THR A 946 -10.17 15.37 -4.35
CA THR A 946 -8.83 15.15 -3.75
C THR A 946 -8.88 14.21 -2.54
N GLY A 947 -10.00 14.18 -1.82
CA GLY A 947 -10.32 13.14 -0.84
C GLY A 947 -9.24 12.94 0.25
N ASN A 948 -8.92 11.68 0.52
CA ASN A 948 -7.84 11.29 1.44
C ASN A 948 -6.42 11.38 0.84
N LEU A 949 -6.23 11.67 -0.46
CA LEU A 949 -4.93 11.51 -1.13
C LEU A 949 -3.79 12.28 -0.43
N THR A 950 -4.07 13.51 0.01
CA THR A 950 -3.11 14.36 0.76
C THR A 950 -2.75 13.86 2.17
N SER A 951 -3.33 12.74 2.61
CA SER A 951 -3.00 12.04 3.87
C SER A 951 -2.32 10.67 3.66
N VAL A 952 -2.41 10.09 2.46
CA VAL A 952 -1.75 8.83 2.08
C VAL A 952 -0.58 9.01 1.10
N SER A 953 -0.45 10.20 0.51
CA SER A 953 0.61 10.60 -0.42
C SER A 953 1.18 11.97 -0.06
N SER A 954 2.45 12.19 -0.42
CA SER A 954 3.00 13.53 -0.59
C SER A 954 2.32 14.27 -1.77
N THR A 955 2.26 15.61 -1.73
CA THR A 955 1.69 16.42 -2.83
C THR A 955 2.75 16.74 -3.90
N ASP A 956 2.39 17.62 -4.85
CA ASP A 956 3.06 17.86 -6.14
C ASP A 956 2.69 16.82 -7.22
N PHE A 957 1.39 16.57 -7.33
CA PHE A 957 0.78 15.75 -8.39
C PHE A 957 1.27 16.19 -9.79
N ARG A 958 1.31 15.24 -10.72
CA ARG A 958 1.99 15.40 -12.01
C ARG A 958 1.14 15.10 -13.21
N THR A 959 0.49 13.95 -13.17
CA THR A 959 -0.21 13.32 -14.28
C THR A 959 -1.45 12.61 -13.74
N ILE A 960 -2.50 12.54 -14.55
CA ILE A 960 -3.73 11.78 -14.28
C ILE A 960 -4.12 11.00 -15.53
N GLU A 961 -4.45 9.72 -15.36
CA GLU A 961 -4.87 8.84 -16.45
C GLU A 961 -6.16 8.10 -16.07
N PHE A 962 -6.98 7.78 -17.07
CA PHE A 962 -8.22 7.02 -16.92
C PHE A 962 -8.01 5.57 -17.38
N VAL A 963 -8.19 4.64 -16.44
CA VAL A 963 -8.15 3.20 -16.73
C VAL A 963 -9.59 2.66 -16.69
N PRO A 964 -10.20 2.32 -17.84
CA PRO A 964 -11.48 1.63 -17.86
C PRO A 964 -11.35 0.28 -17.15
N GLY A 965 -12.34 -0.06 -16.33
CA GLY A 965 -12.32 -1.27 -15.51
C GLY A 965 -12.95 -2.47 -16.22
N ALA A 966 -12.57 -3.68 -15.79
CA ALA A 966 -13.37 -4.88 -16.11
C ALA A 966 -14.74 -4.84 -15.39
N THR A 967 -14.79 -4.26 -14.19
CA THR A 967 -15.99 -4.15 -13.35
C THR A 967 -16.28 -2.72 -12.87
N GLU A 968 -15.27 -1.91 -12.54
CA GLU A 968 -15.45 -0.49 -12.20
C GLU A 968 -14.32 0.39 -12.75
N ASP A 969 -14.66 1.46 -13.47
CA ASP A 969 -13.69 2.40 -14.01
C ASP A 969 -12.88 3.10 -12.91
N SER A 970 -11.60 3.36 -13.21
CA SER A 970 -10.64 3.89 -12.24
C SER A 970 -9.86 5.08 -12.80
N ILE A 971 -9.53 6.03 -11.93
CA ILE A 971 -8.58 7.11 -12.23
C ILE A 971 -7.30 6.89 -11.44
N VAL A 972 -6.16 7.00 -12.11
CA VAL A 972 -4.82 6.90 -11.50
C VAL A 972 -4.10 8.24 -11.57
N VAL A 973 -3.34 8.57 -10.53
CA VAL A 973 -2.59 9.83 -10.43
C VAL A 973 -1.13 9.56 -10.06
N GLY A 974 -0.23 10.17 -10.83
CA GLY A 974 1.19 10.22 -10.54
C GLY A 974 1.50 11.32 -9.51
N THR A 975 2.10 10.92 -8.40
CA THR A 975 2.43 11.79 -7.26
C THR A 975 3.94 11.85 -7.01
N ARG A 976 4.38 12.54 -5.95
CA ARG A 976 5.77 12.48 -5.45
C ARG A 976 6.10 11.13 -4.79
N SER A 977 5.11 10.31 -4.43
CA SER A 977 5.29 9.03 -3.72
C SER A 977 4.67 7.85 -4.48
N GLY A 978 4.92 7.76 -5.79
CA GLY A 978 4.38 6.71 -6.64
C GLY A 978 3.00 7.02 -7.23
N VAL A 979 2.26 5.96 -7.59
CA VAL A 979 0.95 6.03 -8.26
C VAL A 979 -0.16 5.65 -7.28
N PHE A 980 -1.26 6.40 -7.30
CA PHE A 980 -2.46 6.14 -6.49
C PHE A 980 -3.70 6.06 -7.39
N GLN A 981 -4.66 5.19 -7.05
CA GLN A 981 -5.95 5.09 -7.74
C GLN A 981 -7.12 5.52 -6.86
N ALA A 982 -8.21 5.97 -7.48
CA ALA A 982 -9.55 5.94 -6.92
C ALA A 982 -10.55 5.46 -7.99
N HIS A 983 -11.59 4.73 -7.58
CA HIS A 983 -12.64 4.31 -8.49
C HIS A 983 -13.59 5.46 -8.85
N VAL A 984 -14.20 5.43 -10.03
CA VAL A 984 -15.02 6.53 -10.55
C VAL A 984 -16.37 6.68 -9.82
N SER A 985 -16.92 5.64 -9.18
CA SER A 985 -18.10 5.81 -8.30
C SER A 985 -17.75 6.41 -6.93
N ASN A 986 -16.53 6.18 -6.44
CA ASN A 986 -16.01 6.70 -5.17
C ASN A 986 -14.69 7.49 -5.35
N PRO A 987 -14.70 8.60 -6.12
CA PRO A 987 -13.49 9.23 -6.64
C PRO A 987 -12.67 10.00 -5.58
N SER A 988 -13.05 9.91 -4.30
CA SER A 988 -12.35 10.54 -3.16
C SER A 988 -11.66 9.54 -2.23
N SER A 989 -11.70 8.23 -2.55
CA SER A 989 -11.07 7.17 -1.77
C SER A 989 -9.85 6.63 -2.51
N TRP A 990 -8.69 7.22 -2.23
CA TRP A 990 -7.42 6.94 -2.90
C TRP A 990 -6.59 5.88 -2.17
N VAL A 991 -6.06 4.92 -2.92
CA VAL A 991 -5.16 3.84 -2.45
C VAL A 991 -3.93 3.74 -3.35
N MET A 992 -2.80 3.25 -2.82
CA MET A 992 -1.55 3.10 -3.59
C MET A 992 -1.68 1.95 -4.60
N VAL A 993 -1.22 2.16 -5.84
CA VAL A 993 -1.28 1.14 -6.89
C VAL A 993 -0.13 0.16 -6.75
N GLY A 994 -0.45 -1.03 -6.23
CA GLY A 994 0.41 -2.22 -6.31
C GLY A 994 1.71 -2.17 -5.50
N LEU A 995 2.66 -3.04 -5.90
CA LEU A 995 3.98 -3.18 -5.27
C LEU A 995 5.12 -3.02 -6.27
N GLY A 996 6.33 -2.73 -5.76
CA GLY A 996 7.59 -2.81 -6.51
C GLY A 996 8.07 -1.48 -7.11
N LEU A 997 7.17 -0.50 -7.29
CA LEU A 997 7.54 0.88 -7.61
C LEU A 997 8.20 1.53 -6.38
N PRO A 998 9.33 2.26 -6.52
CA PRO A 998 9.90 3.03 -5.42
C PRO A 998 9.01 4.20 -4.96
N ASP A 999 9.27 4.74 -3.77
CA ASP A 999 8.74 6.03 -3.29
C ASP A 999 9.40 7.17 -4.10
N VAL A 1000 8.88 7.43 -5.30
CA VAL A 1000 9.47 8.32 -6.31
C VAL A 1000 8.43 9.21 -6.98
N LEU A 1001 8.85 10.41 -7.39
CA LEU A 1001 8.10 11.29 -8.28
C LEU A 1001 7.80 10.64 -9.65
N VAL A 1002 6.59 10.12 -9.80
CA VAL A 1002 5.99 9.76 -11.09
C VAL A 1002 5.67 11.05 -11.83
N PHE A 1003 6.10 11.16 -13.09
CA PHE A 1003 6.06 12.41 -13.83
C PHE A 1003 5.02 12.44 -14.96
N ASP A 1004 4.72 11.26 -15.52
CA ASP A 1004 3.85 11.05 -16.67
C ASP A 1004 3.32 9.59 -16.63
N LEU A 1005 2.09 9.37 -17.10
CA LEU A 1005 1.39 8.08 -17.13
C LEU A 1005 0.71 7.94 -18.50
N GLU A 1006 0.78 6.76 -19.10
CA GLU A 1006 0.04 6.42 -20.32
C GLU A 1006 -0.61 5.04 -20.13
N TYR A 1007 -1.91 4.90 -20.41
CA TYR A 1007 -2.59 3.61 -20.42
C TYR A 1007 -2.91 3.15 -21.85
N ASP A 1008 -2.38 1.99 -22.26
CA ASP A 1008 -2.77 1.34 -23.52
C ASP A 1008 -3.88 0.29 -23.28
N PRO A 1009 -5.06 0.44 -23.92
CA PRO A 1009 -6.16 -0.51 -23.84
C PRO A 1009 -6.01 -1.72 -24.79
N THR A 1010 -4.91 -1.83 -25.54
CA THR A 1010 -4.67 -2.94 -26.48
C THR A 1010 -4.03 -4.14 -25.78
N ASP A 1011 -3.01 -3.88 -24.97
CA ASP A 1011 -2.27 -4.85 -24.16
C ASP A 1011 -2.68 -4.83 -22.67
N ASP A 1012 -3.64 -3.98 -22.27
CA ASP A 1012 -4.04 -3.69 -20.89
C ASP A 1012 -2.83 -3.35 -19.98
N LEU A 1013 -2.18 -2.23 -20.32
CA LEU A 1013 -0.88 -1.86 -19.77
C LEU A 1013 -0.85 -0.40 -19.34
N LEU A 1014 -0.70 -0.15 -18.04
CA LEU A 1014 -0.37 1.18 -17.52
C LEU A 1014 1.16 1.36 -17.48
N VAL A 1015 1.66 2.42 -18.07
CA VAL A 1015 3.09 2.78 -18.14
C VAL A 1015 3.34 4.01 -17.27
N ALA A 1016 4.43 4.02 -16.50
CA ALA A 1016 4.80 5.13 -15.61
C ALA A 1016 6.22 5.64 -15.86
N ALA A 1017 6.32 6.93 -16.21
CA ALA A 1017 7.54 7.70 -16.20
C ALA A 1017 7.91 8.13 -14.77
N THR A 1018 9.17 7.96 -14.36
CA THR A 1018 9.64 8.40 -13.05
C THR A 1018 10.87 9.28 -13.16
N LEU A 1019 10.86 10.41 -12.46
CA LEU A 1019 11.96 11.36 -12.47
C LEU A 1019 13.11 10.84 -11.60
N GLY A 1020 13.98 10.01 -12.17
CA GLY A 1020 15.17 9.46 -11.50
C GLY A 1020 15.11 7.96 -11.23
N ARG A 1021 14.07 7.24 -11.66
CA ARG A 1021 13.98 5.77 -11.58
C ARG A 1021 13.56 5.10 -12.90
N GLY A 1022 13.67 5.81 -14.02
CA GLY A 1022 13.37 5.27 -15.35
C GLY A 1022 11.86 5.09 -15.62
N VAL A 1023 11.52 4.05 -16.38
CA VAL A 1023 10.14 3.68 -16.74
C VAL A 1023 9.76 2.35 -16.08
N TRP A 1024 8.49 2.25 -15.69
CA TRP A 1024 7.88 1.06 -15.10
C TRP A 1024 6.56 0.74 -15.82
N THR A 1025 6.13 -0.52 -15.75
CA THR A 1025 4.85 -0.99 -16.32
C THR A 1025 4.04 -1.80 -15.32
N PHE A 1026 2.72 -1.69 -15.41
CA PHE A 1026 1.75 -2.41 -14.58
C PHE A 1026 0.75 -3.13 -15.51
N PRO A 1027 0.93 -4.43 -15.76
CA PRO A 1027 0.13 -5.20 -16.72
C PRO A 1027 -1.17 -5.73 -16.10
N ASN A 1028 -2.19 -5.90 -16.93
CA ASN A 1028 -3.58 -6.22 -16.55
C ASN A 1028 -4.20 -5.10 -15.69
N ALA A 1029 -3.97 -3.83 -16.06
CA ALA A 1029 -4.39 -2.69 -15.27
C ALA A 1029 -5.92 -2.64 -15.10
N SER A 1030 -6.71 -2.82 -16.15
CA SER A 1030 -8.18 -2.82 -16.11
C SER A 1030 -8.77 -3.85 -15.12
N ALA A 1031 -8.10 -5.01 -15.00
CA ALA A 1031 -8.53 -6.15 -14.19
C ALA A 1031 -7.94 -6.19 -12.77
N VAL A 1032 -6.96 -5.35 -12.46
CA VAL A 1032 -6.39 -5.20 -11.11
C VAL A 1032 -6.83 -3.89 -10.46
N LEU A 1033 -6.94 -2.81 -11.24
CA LEU A 1033 -7.33 -1.49 -10.77
C LEU A 1033 -8.85 -1.38 -10.61
N GLY A 1034 -9.61 -1.86 -11.60
CA GLY A 1034 -11.08 -1.81 -11.61
C GLY A 1034 -11.80 -2.85 -10.73
N GLY A 1035 -11.10 -3.36 -9.72
CA GLY A 1035 -11.45 -4.57 -8.99
C GLY A 1035 -11.08 -5.83 -9.77
N ALA A 1036 -10.69 -6.89 -9.05
CA ALA A 1036 -10.68 -8.22 -9.65
C ALA A 1036 -12.13 -8.60 -10.01
N PRO A 1037 -12.38 -9.23 -11.17
CA PRO A 1037 -13.72 -9.74 -11.46
C PRO A 1037 -14.16 -10.70 -10.34
N PRO A 1038 -15.44 -10.69 -9.94
CA PRO A 1038 -15.99 -11.70 -9.04
C PRO A 1038 -15.57 -13.09 -9.51
N THR A 1039 -15.00 -13.88 -8.61
CA THR A 1039 -14.55 -15.22 -8.96
C THR A 1039 -15.75 -16.08 -9.29
N ALA A 1040 -15.88 -16.45 -10.57
CA ALA A 1040 -17.00 -17.18 -11.15
C ALA A 1040 -18.34 -16.40 -11.10
N GLU A 1041 -18.92 -16.15 -12.28
CA GLU A 1041 -20.34 -15.83 -12.41
C GLU A 1041 -21.11 -17.12 -12.78
N ASP A 1042 -22.35 -17.25 -12.31
CA ASP A 1042 -23.33 -18.25 -12.76
C ASP A 1042 -24.34 -17.55 -13.67
N PHE A 1043 -24.48 -18.02 -14.92
CA PHE A 1043 -25.31 -17.43 -15.97
C PHE A 1043 -26.50 -18.34 -16.33
N GLY A 1044 -27.69 -17.75 -16.51
CA GLY A 1044 -28.82 -18.50 -17.06
C GLY A 1044 -28.62 -18.91 -18.53
N ASP A 1045 -29.00 -20.12 -18.91
CA ASP A 1045 -28.67 -20.77 -20.19
C ASP A 1045 -29.79 -20.70 -21.28
N ALA A 1046 -30.85 -19.95 -21.01
CA ALA A 1046 -32.14 -20.03 -21.70
C ALA A 1046 -32.09 -19.96 -23.26
N PRO A 1047 -32.97 -20.67 -23.99
CA PRO A 1047 -32.78 -20.93 -25.43
C PRO A 1047 -32.76 -19.71 -26.36
N SER A 1048 -31.80 -19.69 -27.30
CA SER A 1048 -31.77 -18.69 -28.37
C SER A 1048 -32.94 -18.83 -29.35
N LEU A 1049 -33.16 -17.79 -30.16
CA LEU A 1049 -34.11 -17.76 -31.29
C LEU A 1049 -34.03 -19.01 -32.20
N ALA A 1050 -32.82 -19.56 -32.38
CA ALA A 1050 -32.59 -20.72 -33.24
C ALA A 1050 -32.99 -22.05 -32.59
N GLN A 1051 -33.06 -22.10 -31.26
CA GLN A 1051 -33.43 -23.28 -30.46
C GLN A 1051 -34.92 -23.25 -30.07
N SER A 1052 -35.42 -22.12 -29.58
CA SER A 1052 -36.84 -21.94 -29.21
C SER A 1052 -37.79 -21.87 -30.41
N GLY A 1053 -37.34 -21.23 -31.50
CA GLY A 1053 -38.18 -20.89 -32.64
C GLY A 1053 -39.23 -19.81 -32.33
N PHE A 1054 -39.00 -18.96 -31.32
CA PHE A 1054 -39.87 -17.85 -30.94
C PHE A 1054 -39.60 -16.60 -31.81
N ALA A 1055 -39.87 -15.38 -31.32
CA ALA A 1055 -39.63 -14.15 -32.09
C ALA A 1055 -38.24 -13.54 -31.84
N ASN A 1056 -37.66 -13.76 -30.65
CA ASN A 1056 -36.35 -13.28 -30.20
C ASN A 1056 -35.57 -14.41 -29.49
N SER A 1057 -34.33 -14.14 -29.09
CA SER A 1057 -33.59 -14.93 -28.09
C SER A 1057 -33.85 -14.38 -26.69
N TYR A 1058 -33.80 -15.23 -25.66
CA TYR A 1058 -33.62 -14.74 -24.29
C TYR A 1058 -32.20 -14.16 -24.12
N PRO A 1059 -32.01 -13.09 -23.33
CA PRO A 1059 -30.69 -12.56 -23.01
C PRO A 1059 -30.00 -13.47 -21.98
N VAL A 1060 -28.85 -14.01 -22.37
CA VAL A 1060 -28.09 -15.02 -21.60
C VAL A 1060 -26.59 -14.82 -21.70
N THR A 1061 -26.09 -14.29 -22.82
CA THR A 1061 -24.67 -13.93 -22.95
C THR A 1061 -24.40 -12.58 -22.27
N LEU A 1062 -23.16 -12.37 -21.81
CA LEU A 1062 -22.67 -11.09 -21.32
C LEU A 1062 -22.84 -9.97 -22.37
N ALA A 1063 -22.77 -10.30 -23.66
CA ALA A 1063 -22.97 -9.37 -24.77
C ALA A 1063 -24.45 -8.97 -24.99
N ASP A 1064 -25.40 -9.73 -24.46
CA ASP A 1064 -26.84 -9.47 -24.49
C ASP A 1064 -27.38 -8.91 -23.15
N ASP A 1065 -26.48 -8.61 -22.18
CA ASP A 1065 -26.79 -8.34 -20.76
C ASP A 1065 -27.59 -9.47 -20.09
N GLY A 1066 -27.03 -10.69 -20.20
CA GLY A 1066 -27.57 -11.92 -19.62
C GLY A 1066 -27.72 -11.87 -18.10
N ALA A 1067 -28.81 -12.45 -17.61
CA ALA A 1067 -29.08 -12.61 -16.19
C ALA A 1067 -28.09 -13.60 -15.57
N ARG A 1068 -27.39 -13.16 -14.54
CA ARG A 1068 -26.30 -13.86 -13.88
C ARG A 1068 -26.10 -13.39 -12.44
N HIS A 1069 -25.42 -14.19 -11.63
CA HIS A 1069 -24.96 -13.81 -10.29
C HIS A 1069 -23.45 -14.08 -10.16
N ALA A 1070 -22.78 -13.50 -9.16
CA ALA A 1070 -21.55 -14.10 -8.68
C ALA A 1070 -21.86 -15.46 -8.03
N ALA A 1071 -20.95 -16.43 -8.09
CA ALA A 1071 -21.14 -17.79 -7.57
C ALA A 1071 -21.13 -17.90 -6.02
N THR A 1072 -21.79 -16.96 -5.34
CA THR A 1072 -21.90 -16.81 -3.89
C THR A 1072 -23.37 -16.62 -3.47
N GLY A 1073 -23.67 -16.77 -2.18
CA GLY A 1073 -25.07 -16.77 -1.72
C GLY A 1073 -25.85 -18.03 -2.13
N PRO A 1074 -27.20 -18.00 -2.10
CA PRO A 1074 -28.05 -19.18 -2.18
C PRO A 1074 -28.07 -19.84 -3.57
N THR A 1075 -28.32 -21.15 -3.60
CA THR A 1075 -28.40 -21.95 -4.83
C THR A 1075 -29.82 -22.46 -5.07
N LEU A 1076 -30.24 -22.51 -6.33
CA LEU A 1076 -31.50 -23.13 -6.77
C LEU A 1076 -31.32 -24.63 -7.06
N GLY A 1077 -30.56 -25.32 -6.21
CA GLY A 1077 -30.22 -26.73 -6.36
C GLY A 1077 -29.23 -27.19 -5.30
N THR A 1078 -28.80 -28.46 -5.35
CA THR A 1078 -27.85 -29.01 -4.37
C THR A 1078 -26.37 -28.70 -4.63
N GLU A 1079 -26.02 -28.29 -5.85
CA GLU A 1079 -24.71 -27.72 -6.21
C GLU A 1079 -24.92 -26.35 -6.91
N ARG A 1080 -23.85 -25.77 -7.45
CA ARG A 1080 -23.82 -24.62 -8.37
C ARG A 1080 -22.51 -24.74 -9.16
N ASP A 1081 -22.51 -24.52 -10.47
CA ASP A 1081 -21.26 -24.39 -11.24
C ASP A 1081 -20.89 -22.93 -11.56
N SER A 1082 -20.26 -22.66 -12.71
CA SER A 1082 -19.77 -21.32 -13.10
C SER A 1082 -19.08 -21.32 -14.47
N GLU A 1083 -19.28 -20.24 -15.22
CA GLU A 1083 -18.62 -20.02 -16.51
C GLU A 1083 -18.14 -18.56 -16.69
N ALA A 1084 -17.67 -18.26 -17.91
CA ALA A 1084 -17.20 -16.92 -18.30
C ALA A 1084 -18.20 -16.18 -19.21
N ASP A 1085 -19.22 -16.85 -19.71
CA ASP A 1085 -20.29 -16.32 -20.58
C ASP A 1085 -21.41 -17.38 -20.71
N GLY A 1086 -22.67 -16.99 -20.58
CA GLY A 1086 -23.81 -17.92 -20.61
C GLY A 1086 -24.03 -18.59 -21.97
N VAL A 1087 -24.32 -19.89 -21.97
CA VAL A 1087 -24.42 -20.70 -23.20
C VAL A 1087 -25.88 -21.04 -23.52
N PRO A 1088 -26.48 -20.55 -24.63
CA PRO A 1088 -27.86 -20.87 -24.95
C PRO A 1088 -28.09 -22.36 -25.27
N SER A 1089 -29.00 -23.04 -24.56
CA SER A 1089 -29.40 -24.44 -24.79
C SER A 1089 -30.68 -24.62 -25.62
N ALA A 1090 -31.22 -25.84 -25.66
CA ALA A 1090 -32.55 -26.11 -26.19
C ALA A 1090 -33.58 -26.53 -25.12
N ASN A 1091 -33.15 -26.99 -23.95
CA ASN A 1091 -34.06 -27.47 -22.90
C ASN A 1091 -34.02 -26.64 -21.59
N ALA A 1092 -33.05 -25.71 -21.45
CA ALA A 1092 -32.31 -25.48 -20.21
C ALA A 1092 -31.48 -26.73 -19.86
N ASP A 1093 -30.22 -26.77 -20.34
CA ASP A 1093 -29.24 -27.88 -20.28
C ASP A 1093 -27.88 -27.62 -21.03
N ALA A 1094 -27.18 -26.47 -20.89
CA ALA A 1094 -25.98 -26.15 -21.73
C ALA A 1094 -24.62 -25.95 -21.05
N ASP A 1095 -24.61 -25.71 -19.75
CA ASP A 1095 -23.51 -25.60 -18.79
C ASP A 1095 -22.86 -26.98 -18.50
N ASP A 1096 -23.71 -28.01 -18.32
CA ASP A 1096 -23.48 -29.45 -18.11
C ASP A 1096 -22.31 -30.12 -18.90
N ILE A 1097 -21.83 -29.50 -19.98
CA ILE A 1097 -20.80 -30.04 -20.89
C ILE A 1097 -19.40 -30.26 -20.29
N THR A 1098 -19.11 -29.83 -19.06
CA THR A 1098 -17.85 -30.21 -18.36
C THR A 1098 -17.98 -31.36 -17.37
N GLY A 1099 -19.19 -31.89 -17.15
CA GLY A 1099 -19.43 -33.16 -16.46
C GLY A 1099 -19.39 -33.09 -14.94
N GLY A 1100 -19.97 -32.02 -14.39
CA GLY A 1100 -20.32 -31.87 -12.96
C GLY A 1100 -21.62 -32.60 -12.61
N THR A 1101 -22.47 -31.95 -11.81
CA THR A 1101 -23.74 -32.49 -11.32
C THR A 1101 -24.87 -31.46 -11.49
N ASP A 1102 -25.90 -31.82 -12.28
CA ASP A 1102 -27.28 -31.29 -12.34
C ASP A 1102 -27.61 -30.31 -11.19
N ASP A 1103 -27.58 -29.00 -11.46
CA ASP A 1103 -27.91 -27.95 -10.48
C ASP A 1103 -29.29 -27.31 -10.72
N GLU A 1104 -29.92 -27.54 -11.88
CA GLU A 1104 -31.34 -27.25 -12.09
C GLU A 1104 -32.27 -28.20 -11.28
N ASP A 1105 -31.68 -29.13 -10.50
CA ASP A 1105 -32.32 -30.05 -9.54
C ASP A 1105 -33.32 -29.34 -8.61
N GLY A 1106 -33.15 -28.02 -8.39
CA GLY A 1106 -34.04 -27.27 -7.53
C GLY A 1106 -35.40 -26.92 -8.13
N VAL A 1107 -35.56 -26.75 -9.45
CA VAL A 1107 -36.77 -26.12 -10.03
C VAL A 1107 -37.69 -27.13 -10.73
N THR A 1108 -38.56 -27.79 -9.95
CA THR A 1108 -39.38 -28.90 -10.45
C THR A 1108 -40.87 -28.57 -10.62
N PHE A 1109 -41.41 -28.73 -11.83
CA PHE A 1109 -42.84 -28.53 -12.11
C PHE A 1109 -43.67 -29.78 -11.73
N ALA A 1110 -44.32 -29.74 -10.57
CA ALA A 1110 -45.11 -30.86 -10.02
C ALA A 1110 -46.29 -31.33 -10.92
N THR A 1111 -46.74 -30.50 -11.86
CA THR A 1111 -47.68 -30.88 -12.93
C THR A 1111 -47.40 -30.11 -14.22
N THR A 1112 -47.54 -30.75 -15.39
CA THR A 1112 -47.52 -30.06 -16.69
C THR A 1112 -48.52 -28.91 -16.72
N LEU A 1113 -48.06 -27.70 -17.07
CA LEU A 1113 -48.91 -26.52 -17.18
C LEU A 1113 -49.87 -26.64 -18.39
N ILE A 1114 -51.17 -26.71 -18.13
CA ILE A 1114 -52.21 -26.84 -19.17
C ILE A 1114 -52.85 -25.48 -19.45
N ALA A 1115 -52.58 -24.92 -20.63
CA ALA A 1115 -53.23 -23.69 -21.11
C ALA A 1115 -54.76 -23.89 -21.25
N SER A 1116 -55.53 -23.07 -20.52
CA SER A 1116 -56.99 -23.15 -20.44
C SER A 1116 -57.66 -21.98 -21.17
N SER A 1117 -58.53 -22.29 -22.14
CA SER A 1117 -59.40 -21.31 -22.81
C SER A 1117 -60.75 -21.08 -22.10
N LEU A 1118 -60.94 -21.67 -20.91
CA LEU A 1118 -62.22 -21.69 -20.19
C LEU A 1118 -62.19 -20.94 -18.84
N GLY A 1119 -61.04 -20.40 -18.45
CA GLY A 1119 -60.82 -19.70 -17.18
C GLY A 1119 -59.48 -20.05 -16.55
N VAL A 1120 -59.19 -19.41 -15.40
CA VAL A 1120 -57.94 -19.60 -14.65
C VAL A 1120 -57.69 -21.08 -14.35
N ALA A 1121 -56.50 -21.55 -14.71
CA ALA A 1121 -55.94 -22.81 -14.24
C ALA A 1121 -54.86 -22.50 -13.20
N THR A 1122 -54.67 -23.40 -12.23
CA THR A 1122 -53.63 -23.27 -11.20
C THR A 1122 -52.52 -24.27 -11.51
N GLY A 1123 -51.29 -23.77 -11.65
CA GLY A 1123 -50.08 -24.59 -11.66
C GLY A 1123 -49.35 -24.51 -10.33
N SER A 1124 -48.33 -25.35 -10.15
CA SER A 1124 -47.42 -25.33 -9.01
C SER A 1124 -46.03 -25.77 -9.46
N VAL A 1125 -45.04 -24.93 -9.21
CA VAL A 1125 -43.62 -25.27 -9.21
C VAL A 1125 -43.19 -25.55 -7.76
N SER A 1126 -42.22 -26.43 -7.58
CA SER A 1126 -41.49 -26.63 -6.33
C SER A 1126 -40.08 -26.13 -6.56
N VAL A 1127 -39.60 -25.26 -5.67
CA VAL A 1127 -38.23 -24.73 -5.68
C VAL A 1127 -37.53 -25.30 -4.44
N ASN A 1128 -36.46 -26.04 -4.65
CA ASN A 1128 -35.58 -26.55 -3.61
C ASN A 1128 -34.36 -25.62 -3.53
N LEU A 1129 -34.33 -24.78 -2.50
CA LEU A 1129 -33.28 -23.80 -2.23
C LEU A 1129 -32.27 -24.42 -1.25
N GLN A 1130 -30.97 -24.41 -1.55
CA GLN A 1130 -29.92 -24.63 -0.55
C GLN A 1130 -29.26 -23.29 -0.21
N ASN A 1131 -28.99 -23.06 1.08
CA ASN A 1131 -28.96 -21.70 1.59
C ASN A 1131 -28.28 -21.54 2.96
N PRO A 1132 -27.33 -20.59 3.12
CA PRO A 1132 -26.81 -20.18 4.44
C PRO A 1132 -27.74 -19.22 5.22
N ASP A 1133 -28.47 -18.30 4.57
CA ASP A 1133 -29.37 -17.34 5.23
C ASP A 1133 -30.80 -17.40 4.67
N ALA A 1134 -31.72 -17.89 5.50
CA ALA A 1134 -33.14 -18.04 5.17
C ALA A 1134 -33.97 -16.74 5.16
N LEU A 1135 -33.44 -15.61 5.64
CA LEU A 1135 -34.22 -14.42 5.97
C LEU A 1135 -34.07 -13.28 4.96
N SER A 1136 -32.88 -13.05 4.40
CA SER A 1136 -32.67 -12.02 3.34
C SER A 1136 -33.21 -12.42 1.95
N ASN A 1137 -33.24 -13.73 1.67
CA ASN A 1137 -33.44 -14.25 0.32
C ASN A 1137 -34.82 -13.99 -0.29
N GLN A 1138 -34.79 -13.57 -1.55
CA GLN A 1138 -35.95 -13.18 -2.35
C GLN A 1138 -35.88 -13.85 -3.71
N LEU A 1139 -36.98 -14.47 -4.13
CA LEU A 1139 -37.16 -15.00 -5.48
C LEU A 1139 -37.88 -13.99 -6.37
N ASP A 1140 -37.20 -13.56 -7.43
CA ASP A 1140 -37.84 -13.05 -8.65
C ASP A 1140 -37.93 -14.18 -9.67
N ALA A 1141 -39.04 -14.30 -10.39
CA ALA A 1141 -39.20 -15.34 -11.41
C ALA A 1141 -40.19 -14.93 -12.52
N TRP A 1142 -39.94 -15.41 -13.74
CA TRP A 1142 -40.74 -15.14 -14.94
C TRP A 1142 -41.21 -16.43 -15.61
N ILE A 1143 -42.32 -16.37 -16.33
CA ILE A 1143 -42.71 -17.39 -17.32
C ILE A 1143 -43.18 -16.68 -18.59
N ASP A 1144 -42.49 -16.89 -19.70
CA ASP A 1144 -42.90 -16.39 -21.03
C ASP A 1144 -44.20 -17.11 -21.48
N PHE A 1145 -45.33 -16.50 -21.14
CA PHE A 1145 -46.65 -16.99 -21.49
C PHE A 1145 -47.02 -16.68 -22.94
N ASN A 1146 -46.44 -15.65 -23.54
CA ASN A 1146 -46.79 -15.18 -24.89
C ASN A 1146 -45.96 -15.84 -26.01
N ARG A 1147 -44.73 -16.26 -25.69
CA ARG A 1147 -43.71 -16.91 -26.53
C ARG A 1147 -43.12 -16.00 -27.61
N ASP A 1148 -42.79 -14.78 -27.24
CA ASP A 1148 -41.96 -13.90 -28.08
C ASP A 1148 -40.46 -13.97 -27.75
N GLY A 1149 -40.05 -14.60 -26.64
CA GLY A 1149 -38.64 -14.68 -26.24
C GLY A 1149 -38.15 -13.45 -25.47
N ILE A 1150 -39.04 -12.72 -24.78
CA ILE A 1150 -38.70 -11.53 -23.98
C ILE A 1150 -39.21 -11.69 -22.55
N TRP A 1151 -38.37 -11.43 -21.56
CA TRP A 1151 -38.79 -11.37 -20.15
C TRP A 1151 -39.52 -10.06 -19.84
N SER A 1152 -40.82 -10.00 -20.09
CA SER A 1152 -41.61 -8.78 -19.84
C SER A 1152 -42.03 -8.64 -18.36
N PRO A 1153 -42.20 -7.41 -17.83
CA PRO A 1153 -42.80 -7.18 -16.51
C PRO A 1153 -44.26 -7.65 -16.38
N SER A 1154 -44.90 -8.06 -17.48
CA SER A 1154 -46.22 -8.70 -17.48
C SER A 1154 -46.18 -10.23 -17.34
N GLU A 1155 -44.97 -10.81 -17.39
CA GLU A 1155 -44.70 -12.25 -17.32
C GLU A 1155 -43.90 -12.65 -16.06
N GLN A 1156 -43.54 -11.66 -15.23
CA GLN A 1156 -43.06 -11.88 -13.87
C GLN A 1156 -44.16 -12.51 -13.02
N ILE A 1157 -43.90 -13.71 -12.48
CA ILE A 1157 -44.81 -14.48 -11.64
C ILE A 1157 -44.53 -14.31 -10.13
N PHE A 1158 -43.28 -13.97 -9.78
CA PHE A 1158 -42.86 -13.63 -8.43
C PHE A 1158 -42.00 -12.36 -8.46
N THR A 1159 -42.26 -11.46 -7.51
CA THR A 1159 -41.51 -10.21 -7.32
C THR A 1159 -41.12 -10.10 -5.86
N ASN A 1160 -39.82 -10.02 -5.56
CA ASN A 1160 -39.27 -9.95 -4.20
C ASN A 1160 -39.87 -11.02 -3.26
N PHE A 1161 -40.11 -12.24 -3.75
CA PHE A 1161 -40.83 -13.27 -2.98
C PHE A 1161 -39.89 -13.87 -1.93
N SER A 1162 -39.98 -13.37 -0.69
CA SER A 1162 -39.19 -13.89 0.43
C SER A 1162 -39.42 -15.40 0.61
N LEU A 1163 -38.32 -16.16 0.55
CA LEU A 1163 -38.36 -17.63 0.56
C LEU A 1163 -38.50 -18.21 1.97
N GLY A 1164 -37.90 -17.56 2.97
CA GLY A 1164 -37.99 -18.00 4.36
C GLY A 1164 -37.26 -19.32 4.64
N THR A 1165 -37.63 -19.95 5.77
CA THR A 1165 -36.96 -21.15 6.30
C THR A 1165 -37.52 -22.49 5.82
N THR A 1166 -38.65 -22.54 5.08
CA THR A 1166 -39.31 -23.77 4.60
C THR A 1166 -40.24 -23.55 3.40
#